data_AF-A0A3C1MVL5-F1
#
_entry.id   AF-A0A3C1MVL5-F1
#
_cell.length_a   1.000
_cell.length_b   1.000
_cell.length_c   1.000
_cell.angle_alpha   90.00
_cell.angle_beta   90.00
_cell.angle_gamma   90.00
#
_symmetry.space_group_name_H-M   'P 1'
#
loop_
_entity.id
_entity.type
_entity.pdbx_description
1 polymer ?
#
loop_
_entity_poly.entity_id
_entity_poly.type
_entity_poly.pdbx_seq_one_letter_code
_entity_poly.pdbx_strand_id
1 'polypeptide(L)'
;MTPTPRLAVVVCTHNRAQSLTKTLTSLYACGYQGGETIDIVVIANHCSDDTLATLATFQAQHNQTLLRLRWIEEPVAGKSHALNTAIAHTDNAYLCFIDDDQVVENGYLQYLLAGLDTYPDDAILCGRIWPAWDSSEPHWVHAQEPYAIPIRPFPEFDLGAESLTIAPEQRFPSGGNITVARRVFADIGGFGVDLGPTGHNLAGGEDHDFIGRAVARGHTLRYLPRVRQLHAIDAERTSTLYTLRKSFFRSRSHFLIHAQDSQPRLYMARKILSHLGKAVLTFNPDRRFFYLTRCSASAGELAGALTQHPPRNPLRKLPPAAWLALSVIGLFAVLAAFVQLTPSLRQQVAHSALIGLATALLIALFLGAKSLRDFSQTGPQIQAEIRHHYRWYSLLAFTRLLAWASLLLTLMGAFGSIVYAALAATSGLHYNAGGAVVAALLSILILSGRQFCHQLVYLPASLVASMHYRMSRLYPLWRALNPARLRRFDWLLSSLLALVFVLASLNLASHGERPILTALWGSLALLLGLASWAAAQREAIPVRARRSDPRPNILMLGSDTLRADRLGAASYRRQLTPNLDKLGASGCQFTQCYVPCARTAPSLISLFSGTWPHRHGIRDNFVADSEARLSVPCLPQLLADAGYLTHAVSDWCGADLGKFSLGFQQLDAPDDQWNIKYLIRQGPKDLRLFLSLFTHNRFGKRFLPELYYLAGIPLTNEVGRDARTQLSRLAAADQPFLLNVFLSATHPPFGSAYPYYTRYADPAYAGESRFVMARLTDPQEIIRRQGDGRKEFDLDQILDLYDGCVKSFDDEAGRILDHLAACGLADNTIVVMYSDHGMEFFEHETWGQGNSAVGDFSARIPLIIRDPRAAARSPDNQIVRSVDLAPTLLELAGLSVPATMEGVSLAATIRGDNTDLELAAFNETGIWITDLPGMPEDHLRYPNLLELLEVPDKTSGTLAIKPQYRDIVFEAKDRMIRVGRWKLVYQPLHDGAHYQLFDLETDPACQHNRVDDEPERVAVLKQQLQQWMKPAPHAAGT
;
A
#
# COMPACT_ATOMS: atom_id res chain seq x y z
N MET A 1 -19.52 58.92 -35.94
CA MET A 1 -19.51 57.53 -35.47
C MET A 1 -20.72 57.36 -34.58
N THR A 2 -21.64 56.45 -34.91
CA THR A 2 -22.72 56.07 -33.99
C THR A 2 -22.08 55.48 -32.73
N PRO A 3 -22.49 55.90 -31.51
CA PRO A 3 -21.91 55.35 -30.29
C PRO A 3 -22.13 53.84 -30.25
N THR A 4 -21.07 53.09 -29.92
CA THR A 4 -21.15 51.63 -29.75
C THR A 4 -22.16 51.32 -28.63
N PRO A 5 -23.15 50.44 -28.88
CA PRO A 5 -24.07 49.97 -27.84
C PRO A 5 -23.35 49.51 -26.59
N ARG A 6 -23.90 49.87 -25.42
CA ARG A 6 -23.33 49.46 -24.14
C ARG A 6 -23.43 47.95 -23.91
N LEU A 7 -24.49 47.31 -24.40
CA LEU A 7 -24.77 45.88 -24.23
C LEU A 7 -24.69 45.12 -25.55
N ALA A 8 -24.03 43.96 -25.52
CA ALA A 8 -24.13 42.93 -26.54
C ALA A 8 -24.72 41.64 -25.95
N VAL A 9 -25.77 41.11 -26.57
CA VAL A 9 -26.29 39.76 -26.29
C VAL A 9 -25.62 38.79 -27.25
N VAL A 10 -24.88 37.84 -26.71
CA VAL A 10 -24.07 36.87 -27.44
C VAL A 10 -24.77 35.52 -27.44
N VAL A 11 -25.04 35.00 -28.63
CA VAL A 11 -25.62 33.65 -28.81
C VAL A 11 -24.66 32.81 -29.64
N CYS A 12 -24.12 31.74 -29.05
CA CYS A 12 -23.24 30.80 -29.75
C CYS A 12 -24.05 29.60 -30.23
N THR A 13 -23.89 29.21 -31.50
CA THR A 13 -24.68 28.12 -32.09
C THR A 13 -23.84 27.24 -33.00
N HIS A 14 -24.11 25.93 -32.99
CA HIS A 14 -23.47 24.94 -33.86
C HIS A 14 -24.52 23.97 -34.39
N ASN A 15 -24.85 24.07 -35.68
CA ASN A 15 -25.79 23.20 -36.39
C ASN A 15 -27.18 23.09 -35.73
N ARG A 16 -27.74 24.23 -35.30
CA ARG A 16 -28.98 24.34 -34.52
C ARG A 16 -29.90 25.46 -35.02
N ALA A 17 -29.97 25.67 -36.33
CA ALA A 17 -30.72 26.78 -36.94
C ALA A 17 -32.16 26.94 -36.40
N GLN A 18 -32.90 25.84 -36.19
CA GLN A 18 -34.27 25.89 -35.67
C GLN A 18 -34.35 26.38 -34.22
N SER A 19 -33.43 25.94 -33.37
CA SER A 19 -33.38 26.33 -31.96
C SER A 19 -32.98 27.81 -31.83
N LEU A 20 -31.93 28.20 -32.55
CA LEU A 20 -31.46 29.58 -32.67
C LEU A 20 -32.58 30.53 -33.08
N THR A 21 -33.40 30.14 -34.06
CA THR A 21 -34.53 30.96 -34.52
C THR A 21 -35.53 31.23 -33.39
N LYS A 22 -35.82 30.23 -32.54
CA LYS A 22 -36.71 30.41 -31.37
C LYS A 22 -36.11 31.38 -30.37
N THR A 23 -34.82 31.25 -30.07
CA THR A 23 -34.09 32.17 -29.18
C THR A 23 -34.13 33.61 -29.70
N LEU A 24 -33.77 33.82 -30.97
CA LEU A 24 -33.80 35.14 -31.60
C LEU A 24 -35.21 35.73 -31.62
N THR A 25 -36.23 34.93 -31.97
CA THR A 25 -37.63 35.38 -31.94
C THR A 25 -38.03 35.86 -30.55
N SER A 26 -37.64 35.13 -29.49
CA SER A 26 -37.95 35.52 -28.11
C SER A 26 -37.26 36.82 -27.69
N LEU A 27 -36.01 37.04 -28.12
CA LEU A 27 -35.28 38.27 -27.85
C LEU A 27 -35.93 39.49 -28.53
N TYR A 28 -36.35 39.34 -29.79
CA TYR A 28 -37.04 40.40 -30.53
C TYR A 28 -38.48 40.64 -30.06
N ALA A 29 -39.12 39.63 -29.46
CA ALA A 29 -40.47 39.70 -28.93
C ALA A 29 -40.54 40.03 -27.42
N CYS A 30 -39.41 40.22 -26.74
CA CYS A 30 -39.37 40.45 -25.28
C CYS A 30 -39.89 41.83 -24.84
N GLY A 31 -40.51 42.60 -25.73
CA GLY A 31 -41.16 43.87 -25.38
C GLY A 31 -40.19 45.00 -25.02
N TYR A 32 -38.93 44.95 -25.48
CA TYR A 32 -37.97 46.02 -25.23
C TYR A 32 -38.39 47.34 -25.89
N GLN A 33 -38.56 48.39 -25.09
CA GLN A 33 -38.93 49.76 -25.51
C GLN A 33 -37.91 50.80 -25.03
N GLY A 34 -36.67 50.38 -24.72
CA GLY A 34 -35.64 51.28 -24.19
C GLY A 34 -35.07 52.24 -25.23
N GLY A 35 -34.43 53.33 -24.75
CA GLY A 35 -33.87 54.38 -25.60
C GLY A 35 -32.44 54.14 -26.11
N GLU A 36 -31.80 53.04 -25.71
CA GLU A 36 -30.47 52.65 -26.19
C GLU A 36 -30.54 51.49 -27.19
N THR A 37 -29.63 51.45 -28.15
CA THR A 37 -29.50 50.33 -29.08
C THR A 37 -28.75 49.18 -28.41
N ILE A 38 -29.10 47.93 -28.74
CA ILE A 38 -28.46 46.71 -28.24
C ILE A 38 -27.96 45.88 -29.44
N ASP A 39 -26.74 45.36 -29.33
CA ASP A 39 -26.23 44.42 -30.33
C ASP A 39 -26.66 42.99 -29.98
N ILE A 40 -27.23 42.27 -30.95
CA ILE A 40 -27.42 40.82 -30.89
C ILE A 40 -26.33 40.20 -31.76
N VAL A 41 -25.37 39.52 -31.14
CA VAL A 41 -24.19 38.96 -31.80
C VAL A 41 -24.28 37.44 -31.80
N VAL A 42 -24.50 36.86 -32.98
CA VAL A 42 -24.52 35.41 -33.14
C VAL A 42 -23.14 34.91 -33.57
N ILE A 43 -22.57 33.98 -32.83
CA ILE A 43 -21.34 33.29 -33.25
C ILE A 43 -21.75 31.95 -33.87
N ALA A 44 -21.63 31.89 -35.21
CA ALA A 44 -21.83 30.68 -35.98
C ALA A 44 -20.59 29.80 -35.83
N ASN A 45 -20.62 28.91 -34.84
CA ASN A 45 -19.50 28.07 -34.46
C ASN A 45 -19.40 26.88 -35.40
N HIS A 46 -18.54 26.95 -36.41
CA HIS A 46 -18.29 25.87 -37.36
C HIS A 46 -19.59 25.23 -37.91
N CYS A 47 -20.57 26.06 -38.28
CA CYS A 47 -21.85 25.58 -38.79
C CYS A 47 -21.71 25.07 -40.24
N SER A 48 -22.33 23.94 -40.51
CA SER A 48 -22.44 23.32 -41.83
C SER A 48 -23.90 23.14 -42.28
N ASP A 49 -24.87 23.52 -41.43
CA ASP A 49 -26.30 23.54 -41.75
C ASP A 49 -26.74 24.90 -42.30
N ASP A 50 -28.06 25.09 -42.43
CA ASP A 50 -28.67 26.32 -42.95
C ASP A 50 -28.63 27.51 -41.96
N THR A 51 -27.77 27.49 -40.92
CA THR A 51 -27.68 28.56 -39.90
C THR A 51 -27.46 29.94 -40.52
N LEU A 52 -26.50 30.09 -41.45
CA LEU A 52 -26.19 31.39 -42.05
C LEU A 52 -27.33 31.92 -42.91
N ALA A 53 -27.97 31.04 -43.70
CA ALA A 53 -29.15 31.39 -44.50
C ALA A 53 -30.33 31.80 -43.61
N THR A 54 -30.50 31.10 -42.48
CA THR A 54 -31.52 31.41 -41.47
C THR A 54 -31.29 32.77 -40.84
N LEU A 55 -30.04 33.11 -40.48
CA LEU A 55 -29.69 34.42 -39.92
C LEU A 55 -29.95 35.57 -40.89
N ALA A 56 -29.58 35.40 -42.16
CA ALA A 56 -29.84 36.39 -43.20
C ALA A 56 -31.35 36.60 -43.42
N THR A 57 -32.12 35.51 -43.45
CA THR A 57 -33.59 35.55 -43.57
C THR A 57 -34.22 36.24 -42.36
N PHE A 58 -33.77 35.91 -41.15
CA PHE A 58 -34.28 36.49 -39.91
C PHE A 58 -34.02 38.01 -39.86
N GLN A 59 -32.81 38.45 -40.22
CA GLN A 59 -32.43 39.86 -40.27
C GLN A 59 -33.31 40.65 -41.26
N ALA A 60 -33.58 40.09 -42.44
CA ALA A 60 -34.45 40.72 -43.44
C ALA A 60 -35.90 40.89 -42.95
N GLN A 61 -36.39 39.94 -42.14
CA GLN A 61 -37.76 39.96 -41.59
C GLN A 61 -37.89 40.85 -40.34
N HIS A 62 -36.81 41.10 -39.60
CA HIS A 62 -36.81 41.79 -38.32
C HIS A 62 -35.89 43.02 -38.32
N ASN A 63 -36.18 43.97 -39.21
CA ASN A 63 -35.42 45.23 -39.33
C ASN A 63 -35.86 46.26 -38.26
N GLN A 64 -35.57 45.98 -36.99
CA GLN A 64 -35.80 46.90 -35.87
C GLN A 64 -34.56 47.78 -35.64
N THR A 65 -34.77 49.08 -35.38
CA THR A 65 -33.68 50.04 -35.15
C THR A 65 -33.00 49.88 -33.78
N LEU A 66 -33.71 49.32 -32.79
CA LEU A 66 -33.21 49.17 -31.41
C LEU A 66 -32.39 47.90 -31.17
N LEU A 67 -32.66 46.81 -31.91
CA LEU A 67 -31.95 45.52 -31.78
C LEU A 67 -31.20 45.20 -33.07
N ARG A 68 -29.87 45.30 -33.03
CA ARG A 68 -29.02 45.13 -34.22
C ARG A 68 -28.44 43.72 -34.27
N LEU A 69 -28.96 42.88 -35.15
CA LEU A 69 -28.41 41.54 -35.39
C LEU A 69 -27.15 41.61 -36.25
N ARG A 70 -26.07 40.99 -35.78
CA ARG A 70 -24.84 40.69 -36.52
C ARG A 70 -24.37 39.28 -36.21
N TRP A 71 -23.62 38.67 -37.11
CA TRP A 71 -23.02 37.37 -36.85
C TRP A 71 -21.56 37.30 -37.28
N ILE A 72 -20.83 36.39 -36.64
CA ILE A 72 -19.42 36.12 -36.89
C ILE A 72 -19.27 34.60 -37.01
N GLU A 73 -18.52 34.15 -38.00
CA GLU A 73 -18.18 32.73 -38.17
C GLU A 73 -16.94 32.40 -37.35
N GLU A 74 -17.04 31.39 -36.49
CA GLU A 74 -15.90 30.81 -35.78
C GLU A 74 -15.46 29.54 -36.52
N PRO A 75 -14.27 29.51 -37.13
CA PRO A 75 -13.83 28.36 -37.93
C PRO A 75 -13.48 27.13 -37.09
N VAL A 76 -13.18 27.27 -35.80
CA VAL A 76 -12.78 26.19 -34.90
C VAL A 76 -13.96 25.74 -34.04
N ALA A 77 -14.39 24.49 -34.23
CA ALA A 77 -15.51 23.92 -33.49
C ALA A 77 -15.26 23.89 -31.96
N GLY A 78 -16.03 24.66 -31.21
CA GLY A 78 -16.07 24.57 -29.75
C GLY A 78 -16.82 25.73 -29.09
N LYS A 79 -17.62 25.47 -28.04
CA LYS A 79 -18.40 26.51 -27.37
C LYS A 79 -17.50 27.61 -26.79
N SER A 80 -16.41 27.24 -26.13
CA SER A 80 -15.46 28.19 -25.58
C SER A 80 -14.71 28.98 -26.66
N HIS A 81 -14.45 28.39 -27.83
CA HIS A 81 -13.92 29.13 -28.98
C HIS A 81 -14.92 30.21 -29.43
N ALA A 82 -16.19 29.84 -29.59
CA ALA A 82 -17.24 30.78 -29.96
C ALA A 82 -17.41 31.93 -28.94
N LEU A 83 -17.43 31.61 -27.64
CA LEU A 83 -17.51 32.60 -26.56
C LEU A 83 -16.31 33.57 -26.59
N ASN A 84 -15.09 33.05 -26.77
CA ASN A 84 -13.89 33.87 -26.84
C ASN A 84 -13.83 34.73 -28.12
N THR A 85 -14.37 34.24 -29.23
CA THR A 85 -14.49 35.00 -30.48
C THR A 85 -15.47 36.16 -30.34
N ALA A 86 -16.57 35.98 -29.60
CA ALA A 86 -17.44 37.09 -29.24
C ALA A 86 -16.71 38.15 -28.40
N ILE A 87 -15.91 37.74 -27.42
CA ILE A 87 -15.14 38.67 -26.57
C ILE A 87 -14.14 39.49 -27.42
N ALA A 88 -13.47 38.84 -28.37
CA ALA A 88 -12.44 39.46 -29.21
C ALA A 88 -13.00 40.42 -30.29
N HIS A 89 -14.23 40.22 -30.75
CA HIS A 89 -14.82 40.95 -31.88
C HIS A 89 -15.98 41.88 -31.49
N THR A 90 -16.07 42.19 -30.20
CA THR A 90 -17.03 43.16 -29.65
C THR A 90 -16.27 44.15 -28.80
N ASP A 91 -16.74 45.41 -28.75
CA ASP A 91 -16.21 46.47 -27.87
C ASP A 91 -17.25 46.96 -26.86
N ASN A 92 -18.41 46.31 -26.80
CA ASN A 92 -19.52 46.66 -25.91
C ASN A 92 -19.08 46.54 -24.44
N ALA A 93 -19.56 47.44 -23.58
CA ALA A 93 -19.17 47.50 -22.16
C ALA A 93 -19.61 46.25 -21.37
N TYR A 94 -20.72 45.62 -21.76
CA TYR A 94 -21.24 44.40 -21.15
C TYR A 94 -21.60 43.36 -22.20
N LEU A 95 -21.27 42.10 -21.91
CA LEU A 95 -21.61 40.93 -22.74
C LEU A 95 -22.56 40.03 -21.97
N CYS A 96 -23.79 39.89 -22.47
CA CYS A 96 -24.80 38.96 -21.97
C CYS A 96 -24.75 37.69 -22.80
N PHE A 97 -24.37 36.56 -22.23
CA PHE A 97 -24.36 35.28 -22.94
C PHE A 97 -25.70 34.59 -22.74
N ILE A 98 -26.24 34.01 -23.81
CA ILE A 98 -27.47 33.21 -23.84
C ILE A 98 -27.22 31.99 -24.75
N ASP A 99 -27.67 30.80 -24.36
CA ASP A 99 -27.56 29.59 -25.19
C ASP A 99 -28.62 29.56 -26.31
N ASP A 100 -28.32 28.89 -27.42
CA ASP A 100 -29.18 28.79 -28.61
C ASP A 100 -30.45 27.93 -28.43
N ASP A 101 -30.68 27.37 -27.24
CA ASP A 101 -31.86 26.62 -26.81
C ASP A 101 -32.62 27.30 -25.65
N GLN A 102 -32.40 28.61 -25.48
CA GLN A 102 -33.06 29.42 -24.46
C GLN A 102 -34.06 30.42 -25.04
N VAL A 103 -35.14 30.64 -24.31
CA VAL A 103 -36.20 31.60 -24.65
C VAL A 103 -36.32 32.58 -23.50
N VAL A 104 -36.35 33.88 -23.78
CA VAL A 104 -36.46 34.92 -22.75
C VAL A 104 -37.92 35.33 -22.51
N GLU A 105 -38.26 35.72 -21.28
CA GLU A 105 -39.59 36.27 -20.95
C GLU A 105 -39.72 37.75 -21.32
N ASN A 106 -40.96 38.25 -21.32
CA ASN A 106 -41.26 39.66 -21.54
C ASN A 106 -40.56 40.57 -20.50
N GLY A 107 -39.91 41.62 -20.97
CA GLY A 107 -39.12 42.57 -20.19
C GLY A 107 -37.68 42.15 -19.92
N TYR A 108 -37.20 41.00 -20.41
CA TYR A 108 -35.85 40.48 -20.12
C TYR A 108 -34.74 41.52 -20.28
N LEU A 109 -34.64 42.14 -21.47
CA LEU A 109 -33.61 43.15 -21.76
C LEU A 109 -33.79 44.42 -20.93
N GLN A 110 -35.04 44.82 -20.67
CA GLN A 110 -35.34 46.00 -19.87
C GLN A 110 -34.93 45.79 -18.39
N TYR A 111 -35.19 44.62 -17.82
CA TYR A 111 -34.78 44.29 -16.46
C TYR A 111 -33.28 44.08 -16.34
N LEU A 112 -32.62 43.55 -17.38
CA LEU A 112 -31.17 43.41 -17.39
C LEU A 112 -30.49 44.78 -17.38
N LEU A 113 -30.91 45.71 -18.25
CA LEU A 113 -30.39 47.08 -18.28
C LEU A 113 -30.68 47.84 -16.99
N ALA A 114 -31.90 47.73 -16.45
CA ALA A 114 -32.22 48.31 -15.14
C ALA A 114 -31.32 47.75 -14.02
N GLY A 115 -30.98 46.45 -14.08
CA GLY A 115 -30.03 45.83 -13.16
C GLY A 115 -28.62 46.38 -13.30
N LEU A 116 -28.14 46.57 -14.54
CA LEU A 116 -26.85 47.21 -14.84
C LEU A 116 -26.77 48.64 -14.31
N ASP A 117 -27.87 49.40 -14.42
CA ASP A 117 -27.93 50.79 -13.92
C ASP A 117 -28.04 50.86 -12.39
N THR A 118 -28.75 49.91 -11.77
CA THR A 118 -28.92 49.85 -10.31
C THR A 118 -27.67 49.35 -9.61
N TYR A 119 -26.91 48.45 -10.25
CA TYR A 119 -25.74 47.79 -9.68
C TYR A 119 -24.50 47.94 -10.59
N PRO A 120 -24.03 49.18 -10.85
CA PRO A 120 -22.94 49.43 -11.79
C PRO A 120 -21.58 48.88 -11.30
N ASP A 121 -21.44 48.73 -9.98
CA ASP A 121 -20.22 48.19 -9.36
C ASP A 121 -20.12 46.67 -9.46
N ASP A 122 -21.23 45.96 -9.72
CA ASP A 122 -21.21 44.51 -9.83
C ASP A 122 -20.61 44.06 -11.17
N ALA A 123 -19.64 43.16 -11.09
CA ALA A 123 -18.85 42.73 -12.23
C ALA A 123 -19.57 41.72 -13.12
N ILE A 124 -20.43 40.88 -12.52
CA ILE A 124 -21.22 39.85 -13.20
C ILE A 124 -22.65 39.87 -12.67
N LEU A 125 -23.63 39.84 -13.58
CA LEU A 125 -25.06 39.72 -13.27
C LEU A 125 -25.61 38.41 -13.84
N CYS A 126 -26.51 37.73 -13.14
CA CYS A 126 -27.17 36.52 -13.63
C CYS A 126 -28.68 36.56 -13.36
N GLY A 127 -29.46 35.94 -14.23
CA GLY A 127 -30.91 35.86 -14.13
C GLY A 127 -31.40 34.53 -13.56
N ARG A 128 -32.71 34.32 -13.67
CA ARG A 128 -33.40 33.08 -13.35
C ARG A 128 -33.56 32.23 -14.61
N ILE A 129 -33.23 30.95 -14.52
CA ILE A 129 -33.42 29.97 -15.60
C ILE A 129 -34.21 28.76 -15.12
N TRP A 130 -35.29 28.44 -15.83
CA TRP A 130 -36.14 27.27 -15.57
C TRP A 130 -36.18 26.30 -16.74
N PRO A 131 -36.35 24.99 -16.50
CA PRO A 131 -36.55 24.03 -17.57
C PRO A 131 -37.94 24.21 -18.22
N ALA A 132 -37.97 24.28 -19.56
CA ALA A 132 -39.17 24.16 -20.36
C ALA A 132 -39.22 22.75 -20.96
N TRP A 133 -40.15 21.93 -20.46
CA TRP A 133 -40.24 20.52 -20.81
C TRP A 133 -41.05 20.29 -22.08
N ASP A 134 -40.45 19.66 -23.09
CA ASP A 134 -41.19 19.15 -24.26
C ASP A 134 -41.89 17.81 -23.97
N SER A 135 -41.52 17.14 -22.88
CA SER A 135 -42.08 15.86 -22.40
C SER A 135 -42.60 15.96 -20.95
N SER A 136 -43.17 14.87 -20.40
CA SER A 136 -43.48 14.83 -18.96
C SER A 136 -42.22 14.97 -18.11
N GLU A 137 -42.27 15.82 -17.09
CA GLU A 137 -41.19 16.00 -16.12
C GLU A 137 -40.85 14.68 -15.40
N PRO A 138 -39.57 14.26 -15.34
CA PRO A 138 -39.21 13.00 -14.69
C PRO A 138 -39.48 13.00 -13.18
N HIS A 139 -40.05 11.91 -12.66
CA HIS A 139 -40.38 11.80 -11.22
C HIS A 139 -39.19 12.00 -10.27
N TRP A 140 -37.97 11.64 -10.68
CA TRP A 140 -36.77 11.80 -9.84
C TRP A 140 -36.36 13.27 -9.63
N VAL A 141 -36.88 14.21 -10.43
CA VAL A 141 -36.59 15.65 -10.31
C VAL A 141 -37.04 16.19 -8.95
N HIS A 142 -38.13 15.64 -8.41
CA HIS A 142 -38.73 16.04 -7.12
C HIS A 142 -38.36 15.10 -5.96
N ALA A 143 -37.36 14.23 -6.14
CA ALA A 143 -36.91 13.33 -5.08
C ALA A 143 -36.35 14.13 -3.88
N GLN A 144 -36.82 13.79 -2.67
CA GLN A 144 -36.38 14.41 -1.42
C GLN A 144 -35.13 13.71 -0.83
N GLU A 145 -34.50 14.34 0.15
CA GLU A 145 -33.34 13.77 0.85
C GLU A 145 -33.66 12.40 1.48
N PRO A 146 -32.68 11.47 1.53
CA PRO A 146 -31.26 11.59 1.17
C PRO A 146 -30.92 11.23 -0.29
N TYR A 147 -31.92 11.11 -1.17
CA TYR A 147 -31.73 10.60 -2.55
C TYR A 147 -31.96 11.66 -3.64
N ALA A 148 -32.12 12.91 -3.24
CA ALA A 148 -32.13 14.05 -4.15
C ALA A 148 -30.83 14.07 -4.98
N ILE A 149 -30.94 14.37 -6.27
CA ILE A 149 -29.77 14.66 -7.12
C ILE A 149 -29.51 16.17 -6.97
N PRO A 150 -28.53 16.59 -6.14
CA PRO A 150 -28.39 17.98 -5.72
C PRO A 150 -28.05 18.93 -6.87
N ILE A 151 -27.50 18.39 -7.97
CA ILE A 151 -27.32 19.17 -9.18
C ILE A 151 -27.83 18.42 -10.38
N ARG A 152 -28.87 18.99 -10.99
CA ARG A 152 -29.61 18.38 -12.09
C ARG A 152 -28.81 18.42 -13.41
N PRO A 153 -29.04 17.48 -14.36
CA PRO A 153 -28.34 17.36 -15.63
C PRO A 153 -28.78 18.38 -16.69
N PHE A 154 -29.68 19.30 -16.34
CA PHE A 154 -30.16 20.40 -17.16
C PHE A 154 -29.93 21.74 -16.44
N PRO A 155 -29.75 22.86 -17.18
CA PRO A 155 -29.57 24.17 -16.57
C PRO A 155 -30.83 24.62 -15.83
N GLU A 156 -30.66 24.88 -14.53
CA GLU A 156 -31.66 25.52 -13.69
C GLU A 156 -30.92 26.44 -12.71
N PHE A 157 -31.50 27.60 -12.43
CA PHE A 157 -30.94 28.55 -11.47
C PHE A 157 -32.05 29.47 -10.97
N ASP A 158 -32.47 29.28 -9.72
CA ASP A 158 -33.45 30.12 -9.05
C ASP A 158 -33.08 30.23 -7.56
N LEU A 159 -32.78 31.44 -7.12
CA LEU A 159 -32.45 31.76 -5.72
C LEU A 159 -33.59 32.49 -4.99
N GLY A 160 -34.81 32.47 -5.54
CA GLY A 160 -35.96 33.12 -4.94
C GLY A 160 -36.26 34.49 -5.54
N ALA A 161 -37.14 35.26 -4.88
CA ALA A 161 -37.74 36.48 -5.41
C ALA A 161 -36.91 37.75 -5.21
N GLU A 162 -35.85 37.69 -4.40
CA GLU A 162 -35.03 38.85 -4.05
C GLU A 162 -33.73 38.92 -4.86
N SER A 163 -33.25 40.14 -5.08
CA SER A 163 -31.93 40.35 -5.67
C SER A 163 -30.86 40.29 -4.58
N LEU A 164 -29.80 39.51 -4.81
CA LEU A 164 -28.76 39.24 -3.81
C LEU A 164 -27.39 39.07 -4.47
N THR A 165 -26.33 39.34 -3.73
CA THR A 165 -24.96 38.99 -4.12
C THR A 165 -24.74 37.51 -3.80
N ILE A 166 -24.26 36.75 -4.78
CA ILE A 166 -23.96 35.32 -4.63
C ILE A 166 -22.60 35.18 -3.93
N ALA A 167 -22.59 34.50 -2.80
CA ALA A 167 -21.36 34.25 -2.05
C ALA A 167 -20.50 33.17 -2.74
N PRO A 168 -19.15 33.17 -2.55
CA PRO A 168 -18.25 32.19 -3.19
C PRO A 168 -18.61 30.73 -2.90
N GLU A 169 -19.24 30.44 -1.75
CA GLU A 169 -19.61 29.10 -1.32
C GLU A 169 -20.96 28.64 -1.90
N GLN A 170 -21.71 29.53 -2.53
CA GLN A 170 -23.01 29.23 -3.13
C GLN A 170 -22.87 28.67 -4.55
N ARG A 171 -23.92 27.99 -5.03
CA ARG A 171 -23.98 27.47 -6.41
C ARG A 171 -23.88 28.65 -7.40
N PHE A 172 -22.94 28.59 -8.33
CA PHE A 172 -22.84 29.53 -9.44
C PHE A 172 -23.85 29.23 -10.57
N PRO A 173 -24.28 30.25 -11.33
CA PRO A 173 -25.10 30.06 -12.52
C PRO A 173 -24.33 29.30 -13.61
N SER A 174 -25.07 28.68 -14.54
CA SER A 174 -24.49 27.89 -15.64
C SER A 174 -25.38 27.93 -16.88
N GLY A 175 -24.80 27.68 -18.05
CA GLY A 175 -25.51 27.57 -19.32
C GLY A 175 -25.78 28.94 -19.92
N GLY A 176 -24.78 29.83 -19.98
CA GLY A 176 -24.99 31.16 -20.56
C GLY A 176 -26.12 31.92 -19.86
N ASN A 177 -26.08 32.00 -18.53
CA ASN A 177 -27.00 32.82 -17.73
C ASN A 177 -26.18 33.88 -16.98
N ILE A 178 -25.30 34.57 -17.70
CA ILE A 178 -24.41 35.57 -17.14
C ILE A 178 -24.26 36.76 -18.09
N THR A 179 -24.22 37.94 -17.50
CA THR A 179 -23.87 39.20 -18.13
C THR A 179 -22.62 39.75 -17.45
N VAL A 180 -21.57 39.96 -18.23
CA VAL A 180 -20.22 40.20 -17.71
C VAL A 180 -19.74 41.57 -18.17
N ALA A 181 -19.22 42.36 -17.24
CA ALA A 181 -18.56 43.62 -17.55
C ALA A 181 -17.22 43.36 -18.27
N ARG A 182 -16.91 44.14 -19.32
CA ARG A 182 -15.70 43.93 -20.14
C ARG A 182 -14.40 43.90 -19.33
N ARG A 183 -14.33 44.70 -18.26
CA ARG A 183 -13.19 44.74 -17.33
C ARG A 183 -12.82 43.38 -16.74
N VAL A 184 -13.79 42.46 -16.60
CA VAL A 184 -13.55 41.12 -16.05
C VAL A 184 -12.68 40.30 -17.02
N PHE A 185 -12.99 40.32 -18.32
CA PHE A 185 -12.19 39.60 -19.32
C PHE A 185 -10.76 40.12 -19.40
N ALA A 186 -10.55 41.42 -19.19
CA ALA A 186 -9.22 42.02 -19.17
C ALA A 186 -8.38 41.57 -17.95
N ASP A 187 -9.02 41.30 -16.81
CA ASP A 187 -8.35 40.88 -15.57
C ASP A 187 -8.09 39.36 -15.51
N ILE A 188 -9.07 38.54 -15.91
CA ILE A 188 -9.00 37.08 -15.74
C ILE A 188 -8.84 36.29 -17.04
N GLY A 189 -8.93 36.94 -18.21
CA GLY A 189 -8.94 36.29 -19.53
C GLY A 189 -10.31 35.72 -19.91
N GLY A 190 -10.35 34.98 -21.03
CA GLY A 190 -11.57 34.37 -21.57
C GLY A 190 -11.96 33.03 -20.91
N PHE A 191 -12.83 32.28 -21.58
CA PHE A 191 -13.26 30.94 -21.18
C PHE A 191 -12.20 29.89 -21.55
N GLY A 192 -11.94 28.93 -20.65
CA GLY A 192 -10.99 27.85 -20.92
C GLY A 192 -11.46 26.94 -22.07
N VAL A 193 -10.65 26.83 -23.12
CA VAL A 193 -11.00 26.08 -24.35
C VAL A 193 -11.08 24.57 -24.14
N ASP A 194 -10.39 24.04 -23.13
CA ASP A 194 -10.36 22.60 -22.82
C ASP A 194 -11.54 22.11 -21.98
N LEU A 195 -12.39 23.03 -21.48
CA LEU A 195 -13.48 22.73 -20.54
C LEU A 195 -14.87 22.75 -21.18
N GLY A 196 -15.01 23.45 -22.31
CA GLY A 196 -16.27 23.58 -23.02
C GLY A 196 -16.59 22.41 -23.97
N PRO A 197 -17.85 22.26 -24.39
CA PRO A 197 -18.21 21.26 -25.37
C PRO A 197 -17.67 21.55 -26.79
N THR A 198 -17.33 20.49 -27.52
CA THR A 198 -16.96 20.51 -28.95
C THR A 198 -17.98 19.67 -29.74
N GLY A 199 -18.68 20.29 -30.70
CA GLY A 199 -19.81 19.66 -31.37
C GLY A 199 -20.97 19.37 -30.40
N HIS A 200 -21.47 18.13 -30.39
CA HIS A 200 -22.56 17.67 -29.49
C HIS A 200 -22.06 16.85 -28.29
N ASN A 201 -20.78 16.94 -27.91
CA ASN A 201 -20.30 16.23 -26.72
C ASN A 201 -20.88 16.83 -25.42
N LEU A 202 -20.91 16.03 -24.34
CA LEU A 202 -21.55 16.41 -23.07
C LEU A 202 -20.61 17.11 -22.08
N ALA A 203 -19.39 17.46 -22.52
CA ALA A 203 -18.42 18.22 -21.73
C ALA A 203 -19.00 19.59 -21.35
N GLY A 204 -18.50 20.16 -20.26
CA GLY A 204 -18.98 21.45 -19.76
C GLY A 204 -18.43 21.74 -18.37
N GLY A 205 -18.09 23.01 -18.15
CA GLY A 205 -17.41 23.50 -16.95
C GLY A 205 -16.76 24.87 -17.14
N GLU A 206 -16.75 25.39 -18.36
CA GLU A 206 -16.20 26.68 -18.77
C GLU A 206 -16.83 27.86 -18.00
N ASP A 207 -18.15 27.87 -17.82
CA ASP A 207 -18.85 28.92 -17.07
C ASP A 207 -18.42 28.92 -15.59
N HIS A 208 -18.27 27.72 -15.02
CA HIS A 208 -17.94 27.55 -13.61
C HIS A 208 -16.48 27.91 -13.32
N ASP A 209 -15.56 27.52 -14.22
CA ASP A 209 -14.17 27.96 -14.18
C ASP A 209 -14.05 29.49 -14.32
N PHE A 210 -14.75 30.07 -15.30
CA PHE A 210 -14.71 31.52 -15.54
C PHE A 210 -15.21 32.32 -14.32
N ILE A 211 -16.38 31.97 -13.80
CA ILE A 211 -16.96 32.64 -12.61
C ILE A 211 -16.07 32.39 -11.38
N GLY A 212 -15.56 31.18 -11.19
CA GLY A 212 -14.66 30.85 -10.09
C GLY A 212 -13.39 31.71 -10.10
N ARG A 213 -12.77 31.90 -11.28
CA ARG A 213 -11.62 32.80 -11.45
C ARG A 213 -11.98 34.26 -11.17
N ALA A 214 -13.16 34.71 -11.61
CA ALA A 214 -13.63 36.06 -11.36
C ALA A 214 -13.80 36.34 -9.85
N VAL A 215 -14.53 35.46 -9.16
CA VAL A 215 -14.81 35.59 -7.73
C VAL A 215 -13.52 35.48 -6.90
N ALA A 216 -12.60 34.58 -7.27
CA ALA A 216 -11.29 34.47 -6.61
C ALA A 216 -10.42 35.73 -6.74
N ARG A 217 -10.67 36.56 -7.76
CA ARG A 217 -10.05 37.88 -7.96
C ARG A 217 -10.84 39.03 -7.31
N GLY A 218 -11.90 38.72 -6.58
CA GLY A 218 -12.71 39.70 -5.85
C GLY A 218 -13.83 40.34 -6.66
N HIS A 219 -14.13 39.85 -7.87
CA HIS A 219 -15.27 40.33 -8.65
C HIS A 219 -16.59 39.84 -8.04
N THR A 220 -17.58 40.72 -7.96
CA THR A 220 -18.90 40.40 -7.39
C THR A 220 -19.86 39.83 -8.44
N LEU A 221 -20.71 38.90 -8.00
CA LEU A 221 -21.75 38.25 -8.79
C LEU A 221 -23.13 38.54 -8.18
N ARG A 222 -24.04 39.12 -8.95
CA ARG A 222 -25.39 39.54 -8.51
C ARG A 222 -26.49 38.76 -9.23
N TYR A 223 -27.46 38.26 -8.45
CA TYR A 223 -28.67 37.61 -8.96
C TYR A 223 -29.82 38.60 -9.17
N LEU A 224 -30.45 38.55 -10.35
CA LEU A 224 -31.57 39.40 -10.78
C LEU A 224 -32.83 38.53 -11.05
N PRO A 225 -33.78 38.44 -10.10
CA PRO A 225 -34.93 37.52 -10.20
C PRO A 225 -35.97 37.87 -11.28
N ARG A 226 -35.90 39.09 -11.83
CA ARG A 226 -36.78 39.57 -12.92
C ARG A 226 -36.20 39.33 -14.31
N VAL A 227 -34.91 39.04 -14.42
CA VAL A 227 -34.28 38.60 -15.66
C VAL A 227 -34.58 37.11 -15.80
N ARG A 228 -35.57 36.75 -16.61
CA ARG A 228 -36.13 35.38 -16.64
C ARG A 228 -36.03 34.75 -18.01
N GLN A 229 -35.57 33.50 -18.03
CA GLN A 229 -35.38 32.71 -19.22
C GLN A 229 -35.80 31.25 -18.99
N LEU A 230 -36.22 30.60 -20.07
CA LEU A 230 -36.63 29.21 -20.14
C LEU A 230 -35.60 28.44 -20.97
N HIS A 231 -35.17 27.29 -20.47
CA HIS A 231 -34.25 26.39 -21.16
C HIS A 231 -35.01 25.21 -21.74
N ALA A 232 -35.01 25.04 -23.06
CA ALA A 232 -35.69 23.90 -23.68
C ALA A 232 -35.05 22.56 -23.28
N ILE A 233 -35.88 21.62 -22.82
CA ILE A 233 -35.46 20.26 -22.45
C ILE A 233 -36.14 19.25 -23.37
N ASP A 234 -35.35 18.72 -24.29
CA ASP A 234 -35.76 17.63 -25.18
C ASP A 234 -35.94 16.29 -24.43
N ALA A 235 -36.65 15.35 -25.06
CA ALA A 235 -36.92 14.02 -24.49
C ALA A 235 -35.65 13.14 -24.33
N GLU A 236 -34.55 13.45 -25.01
CA GLU A 236 -33.30 12.70 -24.87
C GLU A 236 -32.60 13.06 -23.54
N ARG A 237 -32.65 14.35 -23.17
CA ARG A 237 -32.08 14.91 -21.93
C ARG A 237 -32.75 14.40 -20.66
N THR A 238 -33.96 13.84 -20.76
CA THR A 238 -34.69 13.21 -19.64
C THR A 238 -34.37 11.73 -19.47
N SER A 239 -33.62 11.11 -20.39
CA SER A 239 -33.27 9.70 -20.32
C SER A 239 -32.25 9.38 -19.22
N THR A 240 -32.37 8.18 -18.64
CA THR A 240 -31.40 7.64 -17.67
C THR A 240 -29.98 7.65 -18.22
N LEU A 241 -29.81 7.23 -19.47
CA LEU A 241 -28.49 7.14 -20.10
C LEU A 241 -27.85 8.53 -20.26
N TYR A 242 -28.63 9.53 -20.68
CA TYR A 242 -28.16 10.91 -20.76
C TYR A 242 -27.72 11.43 -19.39
N THR A 243 -28.53 11.23 -18.36
CA THR A 243 -28.23 11.69 -16.99
C THR A 243 -26.94 11.07 -16.45
N LEU A 244 -26.72 9.77 -16.67
CA LEU A 244 -25.49 9.10 -16.26
C LEU A 244 -24.27 9.66 -17.02
N ARG A 245 -24.37 9.83 -18.34
CA ARG A 245 -23.29 10.40 -19.15
C ARG A 245 -22.96 11.83 -18.73
N LYS A 246 -23.99 12.68 -18.54
CA LYS A 246 -23.82 14.07 -18.11
C LYS A 246 -23.16 14.14 -16.72
N SER A 247 -23.58 13.29 -15.79
CA SER A 247 -22.98 13.17 -14.45
C SER A 247 -21.48 12.82 -14.50
N PHE A 248 -21.09 11.89 -15.38
CA PHE A 248 -19.69 11.53 -15.62
C PHE A 248 -18.87 12.71 -16.14
N PHE A 249 -19.28 13.32 -17.26
CA PHE A 249 -18.52 14.40 -17.90
C PHE A 249 -18.42 15.64 -17.01
N ARG A 250 -19.49 15.96 -16.28
CA ARG A 250 -19.50 17.06 -15.32
C ARG A 250 -18.53 16.83 -14.17
N SER A 251 -18.56 15.65 -13.56
CA SER A 251 -17.69 15.34 -12.41
C SER A 251 -16.22 15.27 -12.82
N ARG A 252 -15.94 14.81 -14.05
CA ARG A 252 -14.61 14.90 -14.68
C ARG A 252 -14.15 16.36 -14.78
N SER A 253 -14.96 17.23 -15.36
CA SER A 253 -14.62 18.65 -15.56
C SER A 253 -14.47 19.39 -14.23
N HIS A 254 -15.36 19.14 -13.26
CA HIS A 254 -15.25 19.70 -11.91
C HIS A 254 -13.94 19.29 -11.22
N PHE A 255 -13.53 18.03 -11.35
CA PHE A 255 -12.25 17.56 -10.83
C PHE A 255 -11.08 18.30 -11.47
N LEU A 256 -11.10 18.48 -12.80
CA LEU A 256 -10.07 19.21 -13.52
C LEU A 256 -9.93 20.67 -13.07
N ILE A 257 -11.03 21.32 -12.68
CA ILE A 257 -11.04 22.71 -12.20
C ILE A 257 -10.49 22.82 -10.77
N HIS A 258 -10.84 21.91 -9.86
CA HIS A 258 -10.59 22.09 -8.42
C HIS A 258 -9.37 21.34 -7.86
N ALA A 259 -8.84 20.34 -8.57
CA ALA A 259 -7.84 19.43 -8.01
C ALA A 259 -6.49 19.56 -8.73
N GLN A 260 -5.77 20.67 -8.51
CA GLN A 260 -4.47 20.90 -9.16
C GLN A 260 -3.37 19.90 -8.76
N ASP A 261 -3.50 19.21 -7.60
CA ASP A 261 -2.48 18.32 -7.03
C ASP A 261 -2.94 16.88 -6.69
N SER A 262 -4.13 16.45 -7.15
CA SER A 262 -4.70 15.16 -6.73
C SER A 262 -4.41 14.03 -7.71
N GLN A 263 -3.36 13.25 -7.42
CA GLN A 263 -3.12 11.97 -8.10
C GLN A 263 -4.31 10.99 -7.92
N PRO A 264 -4.56 10.08 -8.88
CA PRO A 264 -5.56 9.02 -8.71
C PRO A 264 -5.30 8.19 -7.44
N ARG A 265 -6.21 8.23 -6.46
CA ARG A 265 -6.07 7.50 -5.18
C ARG A 265 -7.00 6.29 -5.11
N LEU A 266 -6.60 5.27 -4.35
CA LEU A 266 -7.37 4.03 -4.13
C LEU A 266 -8.79 4.25 -3.59
N TYR A 267 -9.01 5.34 -2.81
CA TYR A 267 -10.33 5.64 -2.27
C TYR A 267 -11.35 5.95 -3.38
N MET A 268 -10.93 6.48 -4.54
CA MET A 268 -11.82 6.80 -5.66
C MET A 268 -12.39 5.52 -6.28
N ALA A 269 -11.55 4.50 -6.44
CA ALA A 269 -11.99 3.17 -6.87
C ALA A 269 -12.92 2.51 -5.83
N ARG A 270 -12.62 2.65 -4.53
CA ARG A 270 -13.50 2.17 -3.44
C ARG A 270 -14.85 2.88 -3.45
N LYS A 271 -14.88 4.18 -3.72
CA LYS A 271 -16.10 5.00 -3.85
C LYS A 271 -16.97 4.51 -5.02
N ILE A 272 -16.37 4.24 -6.18
CA ILE A 272 -17.06 3.64 -7.35
C ILE A 272 -17.65 2.27 -6.98
N LEU A 273 -16.84 1.37 -6.42
CA LEU A 273 -17.29 0.03 -6.02
C LEU A 273 -18.40 0.07 -4.97
N SER A 274 -18.34 1.01 -4.01
CA SER A 274 -19.37 1.20 -3.00
C SER A 274 -20.69 1.64 -3.63
N HIS A 275 -20.68 2.64 -4.51
CA HIS A 275 -21.89 3.09 -5.21
C HIS A 275 -22.44 2.01 -6.14
N LEU A 276 -21.58 1.28 -6.85
CA LEU A 276 -21.99 0.15 -7.69
C LEU A 276 -22.64 -0.97 -6.86
N GLY A 277 -22.02 -1.35 -5.74
CA GLY A 277 -22.58 -2.34 -4.82
C GLY A 277 -23.95 -1.91 -4.29
N LYS A 278 -24.09 -0.65 -3.87
CA LYS A 278 -25.38 -0.10 -3.43
C LYS A 278 -26.41 -0.07 -4.55
N ALA A 279 -26.02 0.25 -5.79
CA ALA A 279 -26.91 0.22 -6.96
C ALA A 279 -27.39 -1.20 -7.31
N VAL A 280 -26.53 -2.21 -7.16
CA VAL A 280 -26.86 -3.62 -7.44
C VAL A 280 -27.78 -4.20 -6.36
N LEU A 281 -27.54 -3.86 -5.08
CA LEU A 281 -28.27 -4.43 -3.95
C LEU A 281 -29.58 -3.70 -3.61
N THR A 282 -29.87 -2.56 -4.27
CA THR A 282 -31.06 -1.76 -3.99
C THR A 282 -32.20 -2.10 -4.94
N PHE A 283 -33.34 -2.51 -4.39
CA PHE A 283 -34.55 -2.85 -5.15
C PHE A 283 -35.48 -1.66 -5.44
N ASN A 284 -35.37 -0.56 -4.69
CA ASN A 284 -36.14 0.65 -4.96
C ASN A 284 -35.57 1.38 -6.21
N PRO A 285 -36.40 1.68 -7.23
CA PRO A 285 -35.93 2.21 -8.51
C PRO A 285 -35.28 3.59 -8.39
N ASP A 286 -35.81 4.49 -7.56
CA ASP A 286 -35.28 5.84 -7.38
C ASP A 286 -33.94 5.83 -6.65
N ARG A 287 -33.83 5.03 -5.60
CA ARG A 287 -32.56 4.83 -4.86
C ARG A 287 -31.50 4.17 -5.73
N ARG A 288 -31.92 3.22 -6.59
CA ARG A 288 -31.02 2.57 -7.55
C ARG A 288 -30.52 3.58 -8.59
N PHE A 289 -31.40 4.41 -9.14
CA PHE A 289 -31.03 5.48 -10.08
C PHE A 289 -30.08 6.50 -9.44
N PHE A 290 -30.30 6.88 -8.18
CA PHE A 290 -29.38 7.72 -7.41
C PHE A 290 -27.98 7.10 -7.31
N TYR A 291 -27.87 5.83 -6.90
CA TYR A 291 -26.57 5.18 -6.77
C TYR A 291 -25.86 4.98 -8.12
N LEU A 292 -26.60 4.72 -9.20
CA LEU A 292 -26.04 4.69 -10.56
C LEU A 292 -25.47 6.07 -10.94
N THR A 293 -26.19 7.15 -10.64
CA THR A 293 -25.75 8.53 -10.90
C THR A 293 -24.50 8.89 -10.09
N ARG A 294 -24.44 8.49 -8.81
CA ARG A 294 -23.24 8.66 -7.95
C ARG A 294 -22.06 7.81 -8.40
N CYS A 295 -22.32 6.60 -8.90
CA CYS A 295 -21.30 5.73 -9.48
C CYS A 295 -20.68 6.41 -10.71
N SER A 296 -21.53 6.91 -11.62
CA SER A 296 -21.11 7.63 -12.82
C SER A 296 -20.30 8.90 -12.50
N ALA A 297 -20.75 9.69 -11.52
CA ALA A 297 -20.02 10.86 -11.02
C ALA A 297 -18.62 10.48 -10.49
N SER A 298 -18.54 9.44 -9.66
CA SER A 298 -17.28 8.96 -9.08
C SER A 298 -16.31 8.44 -10.14
N ALA A 299 -16.83 7.80 -11.20
CA ALA A 299 -16.04 7.41 -12.36
C ALA A 299 -15.53 8.62 -13.15
N GLY A 300 -16.33 9.68 -13.26
CA GLY A 300 -15.94 10.97 -13.85
C GLY A 300 -14.78 11.62 -13.10
N GLU A 301 -14.85 11.68 -11.76
CA GLU A 301 -13.75 12.19 -10.91
C GLU A 301 -12.44 11.43 -11.18
N LEU A 302 -12.48 10.09 -11.22
CA LEU A 302 -11.30 9.26 -11.49
C LEU A 302 -10.76 9.50 -12.90
N ALA A 303 -11.63 9.66 -13.90
CA ALA A 303 -11.22 9.99 -15.26
C ALA A 303 -10.56 11.38 -15.34
N GLY A 304 -11.02 12.35 -14.54
CA GLY A 304 -10.38 13.66 -14.39
C GLY A 304 -8.96 13.54 -13.84
N ALA A 305 -8.81 12.83 -12.73
CA ALA A 305 -7.49 12.57 -12.11
C ALA A 305 -6.50 11.91 -13.08
N LEU A 306 -6.96 10.93 -13.85
CA LEU A 306 -6.16 10.23 -14.86
C LEU A 306 -5.80 11.13 -16.06
N THR A 307 -6.59 12.17 -16.34
CA THR A 307 -6.32 13.13 -17.43
C THR A 307 -5.22 14.12 -17.03
N GLN A 308 -5.21 14.62 -15.78
CA GLN A 308 -4.18 15.54 -15.26
C GLN A 308 -2.85 14.84 -14.97
N HIS A 309 -2.91 13.61 -14.46
CA HIS A 309 -1.74 12.80 -14.21
C HIS A 309 -1.80 11.55 -15.10
N PRO A 310 -1.62 11.73 -16.42
CA PRO A 310 -1.53 10.59 -17.31
C PRO A 310 -0.35 9.72 -16.83
N PRO A 311 -0.51 8.39 -16.77
CA PRO A 311 0.58 7.53 -16.39
C PRO A 311 1.80 7.86 -17.26
N ARG A 312 2.94 8.20 -16.64
CA ARG A 312 4.18 8.71 -17.26
C ARG A 312 4.80 7.79 -18.34
N ASN A 313 4.14 6.72 -18.75
CA ASN A 313 4.57 5.83 -19.82
C ASN A 313 3.39 4.96 -20.33
N PRO A 314 2.71 5.31 -21.45
CA PRO A 314 1.63 4.47 -21.97
C PRO A 314 2.12 3.21 -22.68
N LEU A 315 3.41 3.14 -23.08
CA LEU A 315 3.94 2.06 -23.93
C LEU A 315 5.22 1.36 -23.42
N ARG A 316 5.57 1.46 -22.14
CA ARG A 316 6.55 0.55 -21.54
C ARG A 316 5.88 -0.43 -20.57
N LYS A 317 5.73 -1.67 -21.06
CA LYS A 317 5.44 -2.95 -20.36
C LYS A 317 3.97 -3.16 -19.97
N LEU A 318 3.24 -3.99 -20.73
CA LEU A 318 1.89 -4.53 -20.41
C LEU A 318 1.71 -4.68 -18.89
N PRO A 319 0.83 -3.92 -18.20
CA PRO A 319 0.80 -3.92 -16.73
C PRO A 319 0.01 -5.12 -16.17
N PRO A 320 0.02 -5.34 -14.84
CA PRO A 320 -0.97 -6.16 -14.13
C PRO A 320 -2.42 -5.78 -14.45
N ALA A 321 -2.66 -4.55 -14.93
CA ALA A 321 -3.94 -4.08 -15.44
C ALA A 321 -4.43 -4.83 -16.69
N ALA A 322 -3.53 -5.36 -17.54
CA ALA A 322 -3.93 -6.19 -18.68
C ALA A 322 -4.43 -7.58 -18.22
N TRP A 323 -3.79 -8.16 -17.20
CA TRP A 323 -4.21 -9.42 -16.59
C TRP A 323 -5.50 -9.26 -15.77
N LEU A 324 -5.64 -8.14 -15.08
CA LEU A 324 -6.88 -7.76 -14.42
C LEU A 324 -8.00 -7.49 -15.45
N ALA A 325 -7.68 -6.84 -16.56
CA ALA A 325 -8.61 -6.65 -17.67
C ALA A 325 -9.02 -7.99 -18.27
N LEU A 326 -8.10 -8.95 -18.44
CA LEU A 326 -8.43 -10.32 -18.86
C LEU A 326 -9.34 -11.02 -17.85
N SER A 327 -9.14 -10.84 -16.54
CA SER A 327 -10.07 -11.36 -15.53
C SER A 327 -11.46 -10.72 -15.63
N VAL A 328 -11.53 -9.41 -15.83
CA VAL A 328 -12.79 -8.68 -15.99
C VAL A 328 -13.50 -9.10 -17.28
N ILE A 329 -12.77 -9.18 -18.40
CA ILE A 329 -13.28 -9.67 -19.69
C ILE A 329 -13.76 -11.11 -19.55
N GLY A 330 -12.99 -11.99 -18.90
CA GLY A 330 -13.37 -13.37 -18.64
C GLY A 330 -14.66 -13.47 -17.83
N LEU A 331 -14.81 -12.67 -16.77
CA LEU A 331 -16.03 -12.60 -15.97
C LEU A 331 -17.24 -12.13 -16.81
N PHE A 332 -17.09 -11.06 -17.60
CA PHE A 332 -18.15 -10.59 -18.48
C PHE A 332 -18.51 -11.61 -19.57
N ALA A 333 -17.53 -12.31 -20.13
CA ALA A 333 -17.74 -13.38 -21.09
C ALA A 333 -18.54 -14.54 -20.48
N VAL A 334 -18.23 -14.94 -19.24
CA VAL A 334 -19.00 -15.96 -18.50
C VAL A 334 -20.44 -15.51 -18.26
N LEU A 335 -20.64 -14.27 -17.81
CA LEU A 335 -21.97 -13.73 -17.56
C LEU A 335 -22.81 -13.60 -18.84
N ALA A 336 -22.20 -13.11 -19.93
CA ALA A 336 -22.86 -12.97 -21.23
C ALA A 336 -23.22 -14.34 -21.83
N ALA A 337 -22.31 -15.30 -21.75
CA ALA A 337 -22.55 -16.68 -22.17
C ALA A 337 -23.73 -17.32 -21.42
N PHE A 338 -23.80 -17.12 -20.09
CA PHE A 338 -24.86 -17.68 -19.27
C PHE A 338 -26.26 -17.19 -19.67
N VAL A 339 -26.37 -15.90 -20.04
CA VAL A 339 -27.64 -15.29 -20.50
C VAL A 339 -28.12 -15.87 -21.83
N GLN A 340 -27.21 -16.37 -22.67
CA GLN A 340 -27.50 -16.90 -24.00
C GLN A 340 -27.75 -18.42 -24.04
N LEU A 341 -27.56 -19.14 -22.92
CA LEU A 341 -27.84 -20.58 -22.84
C LEU A 341 -29.35 -20.86 -22.98
N THR A 342 -29.69 -21.96 -23.65
CA THR A 342 -31.06 -22.51 -23.62
C THR A 342 -31.49 -22.82 -22.18
N PRO A 343 -32.79 -22.84 -21.86
CA PRO A 343 -33.25 -23.09 -20.48
C PRO A 343 -32.68 -24.37 -19.87
N SER A 344 -32.58 -25.46 -20.64
CA SER A 344 -32.04 -26.76 -20.20
C SER A 344 -30.53 -26.71 -19.92
N LEU A 345 -29.73 -26.13 -20.82
CA LEU A 345 -28.28 -26.00 -20.63
C LEU A 345 -27.94 -24.97 -19.55
N ARG A 346 -28.72 -23.89 -19.46
CA ARG A 346 -28.61 -22.89 -18.38
C ARG A 346 -28.84 -23.55 -17.03
N GLN A 347 -29.84 -24.43 -16.94
CA GLN A 347 -30.11 -25.21 -15.74
C GLN A 347 -28.95 -26.15 -15.41
N GLN A 348 -28.39 -26.89 -16.38
CA GLN A 348 -27.25 -27.80 -16.15
C GLN A 348 -25.97 -27.07 -15.72
N VAL A 349 -25.63 -25.95 -16.37
CA VAL A 349 -24.45 -25.14 -16.03
C VAL A 349 -24.64 -24.44 -14.68
N ALA A 350 -25.82 -23.86 -14.43
CA ALA A 350 -26.14 -23.27 -13.12
C ALA A 350 -26.09 -24.33 -12.01
N HIS A 351 -26.64 -25.52 -12.25
CA HIS A 351 -26.64 -26.62 -11.30
C HIS A 351 -25.21 -27.10 -11.01
N SER A 352 -24.37 -27.22 -12.05
CA SER A 352 -22.94 -27.59 -11.89
C SER A 352 -22.16 -26.54 -11.11
N ALA A 353 -22.37 -25.26 -11.41
CA ALA A 353 -21.72 -24.16 -10.69
C ALA A 353 -22.19 -24.09 -9.22
N LEU A 354 -23.48 -24.30 -8.96
CA LEU A 354 -24.05 -24.40 -7.62
C LEU A 354 -23.51 -25.60 -6.85
N ILE A 355 -23.36 -26.76 -7.51
CA ILE A 355 -22.74 -27.96 -6.90
C ILE A 355 -21.27 -27.69 -6.57
N GLY A 356 -20.51 -27.09 -7.49
CA GLY A 356 -19.12 -26.73 -7.25
C GLY A 356 -18.97 -25.77 -6.07
N LEU A 357 -19.83 -24.74 -6.01
CA LEU A 357 -19.93 -23.80 -4.90
C LEU A 357 -20.31 -24.51 -3.58
N ALA A 358 -21.36 -25.33 -3.59
CA ALA A 358 -21.81 -26.06 -2.39
C ALA A 358 -20.73 -27.01 -1.88
N THR A 359 -20.06 -27.74 -2.77
CA THR A 359 -18.94 -28.64 -2.45
C THR A 359 -17.78 -27.85 -1.83
N ALA A 360 -17.40 -26.72 -2.42
CA ALA A 360 -16.35 -25.85 -1.90
C ALA A 360 -16.71 -25.25 -0.53
N LEU A 361 -17.96 -24.81 -0.34
CA LEU A 361 -18.46 -24.29 0.93
C LEU A 361 -18.48 -25.37 2.01
N LEU A 362 -18.88 -26.60 1.69
CA LEU A 362 -18.85 -27.71 2.63
C LEU A 362 -17.41 -28.05 3.08
N ILE A 363 -16.45 -28.04 2.15
CA ILE A 363 -15.03 -28.21 2.49
C ILE A 363 -14.53 -27.06 3.36
N ALA A 364 -14.87 -25.81 3.01
CA ALA A 364 -14.49 -24.65 3.79
C ALA A 364 -15.07 -24.70 5.21
N LEU A 365 -16.35 -25.07 5.34
CA LEU A 365 -17.04 -25.26 6.62
C LEU A 365 -16.44 -26.41 7.42
N PHE A 366 -16.09 -27.53 6.78
CA PHE A 366 -15.38 -28.64 7.44
C PHE A 366 -14.02 -28.20 7.96
N LEU A 367 -13.24 -27.48 7.13
CA LEU A 367 -11.96 -26.91 7.53
C LEU A 367 -12.12 -25.92 8.68
N GLY A 368 -13.17 -25.08 8.65
CA GLY A 368 -13.52 -24.15 9.71
C GLY A 368 -13.95 -24.84 11.00
N ALA A 369 -14.76 -25.89 10.93
CA ALA A 369 -15.21 -26.66 12.09
C ALA A 369 -14.06 -27.42 12.75
N LYS A 370 -13.20 -28.07 11.95
CA LYS A 370 -11.96 -28.70 12.43
C LYS A 370 -11.04 -27.65 13.07
N SER A 371 -10.87 -26.50 12.41
CA SER A 371 -10.08 -25.39 12.92
C SER A 371 -10.57 -24.87 14.27
N LEU A 372 -11.88 -24.72 14.47
CA LEU A 372 -12.47 -24.29 15.75
C LEU A 372 -12.30 -25.34 16.85
N ARG A 373 -12.46 -26.63 16.50
CA ARG A 373 -12.18 -27.73 17.43
C ARG A 373 -10.75 -27.69 17.91
N ASP A 374 -9.79 -27.50 17.02
CA ASP A 374 -8.37 -27.46 17.37
C ASP A 374 -8.01 -26.16 18.14
N PHE A 375 -8.65 -25.03 17.82
CA PHE A 375 -8.49 -23.76 18.55
C PHE A 375 -9.00 -23.82 20.01
N SER A 376 -9.95 -24.71 20.32
CA SER A 376 -10.42 -24.90 21.70
C SER A 376 -9.34 -25.43 22.66
N GLN A 377 -8.16 -25.81 22.14
CA GLN A 377 -7.00 -26.32 22.89
C GLN A 377 -5.93 -25.25 23.18
N THR A 378 -6.15 -23.98 22.80
CA THR A 378 -5.21 -22.87 23.05
C THR A 378 -5.17 -22.54 24.55
N GLY A 379 -3.96 -22.40 25.13
CA GLY A 379 -3.71 -22.38 26.58
C GLY A 379 -4.58 -21.45 27.45
N PRO A 380 -4.76 -21.77 28.75
CA PRO A 380 -5.89 -21.30 29.58
C PRO A 380 -5.96 -19.79 29.85
N GLN A 381 -4.83 -19.07 29.90
CA GLN A 381 -4.79 -17.66 30.30
C GLN A 381 -5.18 -16.69 29.16
N ILE A 382 -4.58 -16.83 27.97
CA ILE A 382 -4.92 -15.99 26.79
C ILE A 382 -6.36 -16.26 26.31
N GLN A 383 -6.87 -17.47 26.51
CA GLN A 383 -8.23 -17.83 26.13
C GLN A 383 -9.29 -16.99 26.87
N ALA A 384 -9.06 -16.63 28.13
CA ALA A 384 -9.98 -15.79 28.89
C ALA A 384 -10.01 -14.36 28.31
N GLU A 385 -8.84 -13.78 28.06
CA GLU A 385 -8.67 -12.46 27.44
C GLU A 385 -9.36 -12.39 26.07
N ILE A 386 -9.12 -13.36 25.19
CA ILE A 386 -9.75 -13.43 23.86
C ILE A 386 -11.27 -13.58 23.97
N ARG A 387 -11.77 -14.45 24.85
CA ARG A 387 -13.22 -14.67 25.01
C ARG A 387 -13.94 -13.46 25.59
N HIS A 388 -13.32 -12.77 26.54
CA HIS A 388 -13.95 -11.65 27.23
C HIS A 388 -13.90 -10.36 26.41
N HIS A 389 -12.73 -10.04 25.82
CA HIS A 389 -12.50 -8.75 25.16
C HIS A 389 -12.51 -8.79 23.63
N TYR A 390 -12.23 -9.94 23.01
CA TYR A 390 -12.02 -10.03 21.55
C TYR A 390 -12.98 -10.98 20.81
N ARG A 391 -14.02 -11.53 21.45
CA ARG A 391 -14.91 -12.54 20.83
C ARG A 391 -15.45 -12.17 19.45
N TRP A 392 -15.94 -10.93 19.28
CA TRP A 392 -16.50 -10.45 18.02
C TRP A 392 -15.42 -10.18 16.99
N TYR A 393 -14.26 -9.71 17.43
CA TYR A 393 -13.10 -9.51 16.57
C TYR A 393 -12.53 -10.84 16.07
N SER A 394 -12.45 -11.86 16.94
CA SER A 394 -12.08 -13.23 16.58
C SER A 394 -13.07 -13.85 15.61
N LEU A 395 -14.38 -13.65 15.82
CA LEU A 395 -15.39 -14.10 14.86
C LEU A 395 -15.20 -13.41 13.50
N LEU A 396 -14.98 -12.10 13.49
CA LEU A 396 -14.71 -11.35 12.26
C LEU A 396 -13.47 -11.87 11.53
N ALA A 397 -12.35 -12.06 12.25
CA ALA A 397 -11.11 -12.59 11.70
C ALA A 397 -11.29 -14.01 11.14
N PHE A 398 -11.98 -14.88 11.88
CA PHE A 398 -12.30 -16.23 11.43
C PHE A 398 -13.19 -16.23 10.19
N THR A 399 -14.29 -15.47 10.19
CA THR A 399 -15.20 -15.35 9.04
C THR A 399 -14.47 -14.77 7.82
N ARG A 400 -13.56 -13.81 8.01
CA ARG A 400 -12.70 -13.26 6.95
C ARG A 400 -11.85 -14.34 6.29
N LEU A 401 -11.13 -15.14 7.09
CA LEU A 401 -10.30 -16.23 6.56
C LEU A 401 -11.14 -17.33 5.92
N LEU A 402 -12.29 -17.67 6.52
CA LEU A 402 -13.21 -18.66 5.97
C LEU A 402 -13.78 -18.20 4.63
N ALA A 403 -14.10 -16.92 4.47
CA ALA A 403 -14.56 -16.33 3.22
C ALA A 403 -13.47 -16.43 2.13
N TRP A 404 -12.22 -16.14 2.45
CA TRP A 404 -11.11 -16.29 1.50
C TRP A 404 -10.85 -17.74 1.12
N ALA A 405 -10.89 -18.66 2.08
CA ALA A 405 -10.76 -20.09 1.80
C ALA A 405 -11.92 -20.59 0.91
N SER A 406 -13.14 -20.16 1.22
CA SER A 406 -14.34 -20.45 0.43
C SER A 406 -14.20 -19.94 -0.99
N LEU A 407 -13.67 -18.72 -1.18
CA LEU A 407 -13.45 -18.16 -2.51
C LEU A 407 -12.45 -19.00 -3.33
N LEU A 408 -11.28 -19.33 -2.76
CA LEU A 408 -10.26 -20.14 -3.45
C LEU A 408 -10.80 -21.54 -3.79
N LEU A 409 -11.44 -22.20 -2.81
CA LEU A 409 -12.07 -23.51 -3.01
C LEU A 409 -13.17 -23.45 -4.07
N THR A 410 -13.96 -22.38 -4.10
CA THR A 410 -15.02 -22.19 -5.09
C THR A 410 -14.45 -22.01 -6.48
N LEU A 411 -13.41 -21.20 -6.65
CA LEU A 411 -12.74 -21.03 -7.95
C LEU A 411 -12.19 -22.36 -8.48
N MET A 412 -11.59 -23.17 -7.60
CA MET A 412 -11.05 -24.49 -7.94
C MET A 412 -12.16 -25.52 -8.22
N GLY A 413 -13.16 -25.61 -7.34
CA GLY A 413 -14.28 -26.54 -7.48
C GLY A 413 -15.16 -26.24 -8.69
N ALA A 414 -15.48 -24.96 -8.93
CA ALA A 414 -16.26 -24.53 -10.07
C ALA A 414 -15.57 -24.85 -11.40
N PHE A 415 -14.24 -24.67 -11.47
CA PHE A 415 -13.47 -25.07 -12.65
C PHE A 415 -13.65 -26.57 -12.97
N GLY A 416 -13.46 -27.44 -11.96
CA GLY A 416 -13.68 -28.88 -12.11
C GLY A 416 -15.09 -29.24 -12.58
N SER A 417 -16.13 -28.66 -11.95
CA SER A 417 -17.52 -28.94 -12.31
C SER A 417 -17.90 -28.40 -13.70
N ILE A 418 -17.38 -27.24 -14.12
CA ILE A 418 -17.64 -26.68 -15.46
C ILE A 418 -16.98 -27.52 -16.55
N VAL A 419 -15.75 -27.98 -16.33
CA VAL A 419 -15.06 -28.90 -17.26
C VAL A 419 -15.87 -30.20 -17.40
N TYR A 420 -16.39 -30.75 -16.31
CA TYR A 420 -17.26 -31.93 -16.36
C TYR A 420 -18.56 -31.66 -17.13
N ALA A 421 -19.23 -30.53 -16.88
CA ALA A 421 -20.46 -30.17 -17.59
C ALA A 421 -20.22 -30.02 -19.09
N ALA A 422 -19.10 -29.40 -19.48
CA ALA A 422 -18.69 -29.26 -20.88
C ALA A 422 -18.47 -30.63 -21.54
N LEU A 423 -17.78 -31.56 -20.86
CA LEU A 423 -17.56 -32.92 -21.37
C LEU A 423 -18.87 -33.73 -21.43
N ALA A 424 -19.73 -33.64 -20.41
CA ALA A 424 -20.99 -34.37 -20.38
C ALA A 424 -21.93 -33.94 -21.51
N ALA A 425 -22.00 -32.63 -21.80
CA ALA A 425 -22.81 -32.08 -22.87
C ALA A 425 -22.44 -32.62 -24.28
N THR A 426 -21.21 -33.11 -24.46
CA THR A 426 -20.66 -33.41 -25.78
C THR A 426 -20.18 -34.85 -25.98
N SER A 427 -20.22 -35.68 -24.94
CA SER A 427 -19.72 -37.07 -24.98
C SER A 427 -20.85 -38.11 -25.03
N GLY A 428 -22.11 -37.68 -25.08
CA GLY A 428 -23.28 -38.54 -24.88
C GLY A 428 -23.39 -39.08 -23.44
N LEU A 429 -22.58 -38.59 -22.51
CA LEU A 429 -22.64 -38.95 -21.10
C LEU A 429 -23.82 -38.23 -20.44
N HIS A 430 -24.70 -38.97 -19.77
CA HIS A 430 -25.76 -38.35 -19.00
C HIS A 430 -25.18 -37.50 -17.86
N TYR A 431 -25.43 -36.19 -17.93
CA TYR A 431 -25.12 -35.29 -16.84
C TYR A 431 -25.80 -35.77 -15.56
N ASN A 432 -25.01 -35.91 -14.50
CA ASN A 432 -25.50 -36.19 -13.16
C ASN A 432 -24.72 -35.38 -12.13
N ALA A 433 -25.40 -35.04 -11.03
CA ALA A 433 -24.85 -34.22 -9.95
C ALA A 433 -23.64 -34.89 -9.27
N GLY A 434 -23.65 -36.22 -9.13
CA GLY A 434 -22.55 -36.97 -8.50
C GLY A 434 -21.22 -36.78 -9.22
N GLY A 435 -21.21 -36.86 -10.55
CA GLY A 435 -20.02 -36.62 -11.36
C GLY A 435 -19.50 -35.18 -11.25
N ALA A 436 -20.40 -34.19 -11.12
CA ALA A 436 -20.00 -32.80 -10.91
C ALA A 436 -19.33 -32.57 -9.54
N VAL A 437 -19.80 -33.26 -8.49
CA VAL A 437 -19.17 -33.27 -7.16
C VAL A 437 -17.77 -33.91 -7.23
N VAL A 438 -17.66 -35.08 -7.86
CA VAL A 438 -16.37 -35.78 -8.02
C VAL A 438 -15.37 -34.92 -8.77
N ALA A 439 -15.79 -34.26 -9.86
CA ALA A 439 -14.94 -33.37 -10.62
C ALA A 439 -14.47 -32.13 -9.81
N ALA A 440 -15.37 -31.53 -9.01
CA ALA A 440 -15.00 -30.45 -8.10
C ALA A 440 -13.94 -30.90 -7.08
N LEU A 441 -14.17 -32.04 -6.43
CA LEU A 441 -13.26 -32.60 -5.42
C LEU A 441 -11.88 -32.93 -6.01
N LEU A 442 -11.85 -33.55 -7.19
CA LEU A 442 -10.60 -33.86 -7.88
C LEU A 442 -9.82 -32.58 -8.24
N SER A 443 -10.49 -31.54 -8.74
CA SER A 443 -9.82 -30.27 -9.05
C SER A 443 -9.23 -29.62 -7.80
N ILE A 444 -10.00 -29.56 -6.71
CA ILE A 444 -9.52 -29.02 -5.42
C ILE A 444 -8.31 -29.82 -4.91
N LEU A 445 -8.40 -31.16 -4.93
CA LEU A 445 -7.35 -32.06 -4.46
C LEU A 445 -6.06 -31.92 -5.28
N ILE A 446 -6.16 -31.93 -6.62
CA ILE A 446 -5.01 -31.86 -7.52
C ILE A 446 -4.30 -30.51 -7.38
N LEU A 447 -5.04 -29.40 -7.43
CA LEU A 447 -4.46 -28.06 -7.37
C LEU A 447 -3.87 -27.73 -6.00
N SER A 448 -4.56 -28.12 -4.90
CA SER A 448 -4.03 -27.94 -3.54
C SER A 448 -2.85 -28.87 -3.26
N GLY A 449 -2.94 -30.14 -3.70
CA GLY A 449 -1.87 -31.12 -3.56
C GLY A 449 -0.61 -30.73 -4.32
N ARG A 450 -0.76 -30.20 -5.55
CA ARG A 450 0.34 -29.58 -6.29
C ARG A 450 0.98 -28.46 -5.48
N GLN A 451 0.19 -27.51 -5.00
CA GLN A 451 0.72 -26.35 -4.28
C GLN A 451 1.41 -26.75 -2.97
N PHE A 452 0.86 -27.74 -2.26
CA PHE A 452 1.46 -28.34 -1.07
C PHE A 452 2.83 -28.97 -1.38
N CYS A 453 2.94 -29.77 -2.45
CA CYS A 453 4.21 -30.37 -2.87
C CYS A 453 5.25 -29.31 -3.26
N HIS A 454 4.83 -28.21 -3.90
CA HIS A 454 5.72 -27.07 -4.18
C HIS A 454 6.23 -26.42 -2.90
N GLN A 455 5.35 -26.11 -1.95
CA GLN A 455 5.74 -25.54 -0.65
C GLN A 455 6.66 -26.49 0.12
N LEU A 456 6.37 -27.79 0.14
CA LEU A 456 7.20 -28.81 0.80
C LEU A 456 8.64 -28.86 0.27
N VAL A 457 8.85 -28.57 -1.02
CA VAL A 457 10.20 -28.56 -1.61
C VAL A 457 10.84 -27.18 -1.49
N TYR A 458 10.14 -26.11 -1.87
CA TYR A 458 10.74 -24.78 -2.04
C TYR A 458 10.73 -23.94 -0.77
N LEU A 459 9.75 -24.08 0.10
CA LEU A 459 9.62 -23.29 1.33
C LEU A 459 8.90 -24.10 2.43
N PRO A 460 9.50 -25.20 2.91
CA PRO A 460 8.87 -26.06 3.91
C PRO A 460 8.58 -25.35 5.24
N ALA A 461 9.29 -24.27 5.55
CA ALA A 461 9.04 -23.41 6.71
C ALA A 461 7.59 -22.90 6.77
N SER A 462 6.96 -22.60 5.62
CA SER A 462 5.57 -22.14 5.57
C SER A 462 4.58 -23.19 6.09
N LEU A 463 4.86 -24.45 5.80
CA LEU A 463 4.09 -25.58 6.30
C LEU A 463 4.33 -25.77 7.80
N VAL A 464 5.59 -25.69 8.26
CA VAL A 464 5.92 -25.83 9.71
C VAL A 464 5.23 -24.75 10.54
N ALA A 465 5.25 -23.49 10.08
CA ALA A 465 4.60 -22.37 10.75
C ALA A 465 3.06 -22.52 10.81
N SER A 466 2.48 -23.31 9.90
CA SER A 466 1.03 -23.40 9.73
C SER A 466 0.41 -24.75 10.11
N MET A 467 1.19 -25.76 10.53
CA MET A 467 0.65 -27.10 10.80
C MET A 467 0.85 -27.59 12.25
N HIS A 468 -0.02 -28.51 12.69
CA HIS A 468 0.11 -29.23 13.96
C HIS A 468 0.74 -30.62 13.82
N TYR A 469 0.98 -31.09 12.59
CA TYR A 469 1.42 -32.46 12.34
C TYR A 469 2.95 -32.59 12.38
N ARG A 470 3.45 -33.77 12.73
CA ARG A 470 4.89 -34.06 12.67
C ARG A 470 5.38 -34.09 11.22
N MET A 471 6.37 -33.25 10.92
CA MET A 471 6.98 -33.15 9.59
C MET A 471 7.62 -34.45 9.10
N SER A 472 8.10 -35.29 10.01
CA SER A 472 8.72 -36.57 9.68
C SER A 472 7.82 -37.50 8.87
N ARG A 473 6.49 -37.36 8.98
CA ARG A 473 5.52 -38.11 8.15
C ARG A 473 5.58 -37.75 6.67
N LEU A 474 6.08 -36.56 6.34
CA LEU A 474 6.20 -36.07 4.96
C LEU A 474 7.57 -36.35 4.35
N TYR A 475 8.55 -36.85 5.10
CA TYR A 475 9.89 -37.12 4.59
C TYR A 475 9.92 -38.11 3.41
N PRO A 476 9.14 -39.20 3.38
CA PRO A 476 9.09 -40.07 2.21
C PRO A 476 8.62 -39.34 0.95
N LEU A 477 7.58 -38.50 1.08
CA LEU A 477 7.07 -37.68 -0.02
C LEU A 477 8.13 -36.65 -0.45
N TRP A 478 8.71 -35.91 0.49
CA TRP A 478 9.75 -34.91 0.20
C TRP A 478 10.96 -35.54 -0.51
N ARG A 479 11.48 -36.70 -0.07
CA ARG A 479 12.57 -37.44 -0.73
C ARG A 479 12.19 -37.92 -2.13
N ALA A 480 10.92 -38.25 -2.35
CA ALA A 480 10.40 -38.60 -3.67
C ALA A 480 10.27 -37.38 -4.59
N LEU A 481 10.23 -36.16 -4.05
CA LEU A 481 10.16 -34.92 -4.81
C LEU A 481 11.57 -34.34 -5.07
N ASN A 482 11.68 -33.51 -6.11
CA ASN A 482 12.79 -32.58 -6.34
C ASN A 482 12.34 -31.56 -7.41
N PRO A 483 13.07 -30.44 -7.60
CA PRO A 483 12.69 -29.42 -8.58
C PRO A 483 12.46 -29.98 -10.00
N ALA A 484 13.25 -30.96 -10.45
CA ALA A 484 13.10 -31.54 -11.78
C ALA A 484 11.86 -32.45 -11.91
N ARG A 485 11.51 -33.22 -10.87
CA ARG A 485 10.30 -34.03 -10.81
C ARG A 485 9.06 -33.15 -10.70
N LEU A 486 9.10 -32.09 -9.89
CA LEU A 486 8.01 -31.11 -9.80
C LEU A 486 7.77 -30.39 -11.13
N ARG A 487 8.82 -29.95 -11.83
CA ARG A 487 8.67 -29.35 -13.17
C ARG A 487 8.05 -30.33 -14.18
N ARG A 488 8.45 -31.61 -14.15
CA ARG A 488 7.84 -32.65 -14.98
C ARG A 488 6.37 -32.88 -14.63
N PHE A 489 6.04 -32.96 -13.34
CA PHE A 489 4.66 -33.08 -12.87
C PHE A 489 3.82 -31.89 -13.31
N ASP A 490 4.31 -30.67 -13.13
CA ASP A 490 3.63 -29.44 -13.56
C ASP A 490 3.40 -29.43 -15.07
N TRP A 491 4.40 -29.82 -15.85
CA TRP A 491 4.29 -29.89 -17.31
C TRP A 491 3.28 -30.96 -17.76
N LEU A 492 3.33 -32.15 -17.17
CA LEU A 492 2.37 -33.22 -17.47
C LEU A 492 0.95 -32.83 -17.07
N LEU A 493 0.76 -32.28 -15.87
CA LEU A 493 -0.53 -31.82 -15.38
C LEU A 493 -1.08 -30.70 -16.28
N SER A 494 -0.27 -29.69 -16.60
CA SER A 494 -0.68 -28.59 -17.46
C SER A 494 -1.00 -29.05 -18.88
N SER A 495 -0.23 -30.00 -19.43
CA SER A 495 -0.47 -30.58 -20.75
C SER A 495 -1.75 -31.41 -20.77
N LEU A 496 -2.02 -32.20 -19.73
CA LEU A 496 -3.26 -32.96 -19.60
C LEU A 496 -4.48 -32.04 -19.48
N LEU A 497 -4.40 -31.00 -18.64
CA LEU A 497 -5.47 -30.01 -18.50
C LEU A 497 -5.69 -29.24 -19.82
N ALA A 498 -4.62 -28.86 -20.52
CA ALA A 498 -4.71 -28.22 -21.83
C ALA A 498 -5.33 -29.14 -22.88
N LEU A 499 -4.96 -30.42 -22.91
CA LEU A 499 -5.55 -31.42 -23.80
C LEU A 499 -7.05 -31.58 -23.54
N VAL A 500 -7.45 -31.76 -22.27
CA VAL A 500 -8.87 -31.86 -21.88
C VAL A 500 -9.63 -30.59 -22.28
N PHE A 501 -9.04 -29.42 -22.06
CA PHE A 501 -9.64 -28.13 -22.42
C PHE A 501 -9.80 -27.96 -23.94
N VAL A 502 -8.78 -28.33 -24.73
CA VAL A 502 -8.82 -28.26 -26.20
C VAL A 502 -9.83 -29.25 -26.76
N LEU A 503 -9.84 -30.49 -26.27
CA LEU A 503 -10.82 -31.50 -26.70
C LEU A 503 -12.26 -31.06 -26.36
N ALA A 504 -12.49 -30.54 -25.15
CA ALA A 504 -13.78 -29.96 -24.79
C ALA A 504 -14.15 -28.78 -25.68
N SER A 505 -13.20 -27.89 -25.99
CA SER A 505 -13.43 -26.73 -26.86
C SER A 505 -13.77 -27.13 -28.30
N LEU A 506 -13.01 -28.05 -28.89
CA LEU A 506 -13.24 -28.57 -30.24
C LEU A 506 -14.60 -29.27 -30.33
N ASN A 507 -14.93 -30.08 -29.33
CA ASN A 507 -16.19 -30.81 -29.28
C ASN A 507 -17.41 -29.87 -29.12
N LEU A 508 -17.30 -28.85 -28.27
CA LEU A 508 -18.33 -27.80 -28.15
C LEU A 508 -18.49 -27.00 -29.46
N ALA A 509 -17.39 -26.69 -30.14
CA ALA A 509 -17.40 -26.01 -31.42
C ALA A 509 -18.09 -26.86 -32.51
N SER A 510 -17.81 -28.16 -32.59
CA SER A 510 -18.41 -29.05 -33.60
C SER A 510 -19.91 -29.25 -33.42
N HIS A 511 -20.42 -29.12 -32.20
CA HIS A 511 -21.85 -29.21 -31.88
C HIS A 511 -22.58 -27.85 -31.89
N GLY A 512 -21.88 -26.75 -32.20
CA GLY A 512 -22.48 -25.42 -32.29
C GLY A 512 -22.82 -24.77 -30.94
N GLU A 513 -22.31 -25.29 -29.82
CA GLU A 513 -22.59 -24.84 -28.45
C GLU A 513 -21.80 -23.58 -28.05
N ARG A 514 -21.95 -22.52 -28.85
CA ARG A 514 -21.21 -21.25 -28.70
C ARG A 514 -21.31 -20.62 -27.30
N PRO A 515 -22.45 -20.65 -26.59
CA PRO A 515 -22.51 -20.08 -25.24
C PRO A 515 -21.66 -20.87 -24.24
N ILE A 516 -21.69 -22.21 -24.25
CA ILE A 516 -20.87 -23.03 -23.34
C ILE A 516 -19.38 -22.87 -23.65
N LEU A 517 -19.02 -22.81 -24.93
CA LEU A 517 -17.66 -22.52 -25.37
C LEU A 517 -17.18 -21.15 -24.84
N THR A 518 -18.03 -20.13 -24.94
CA THR A 518 -17.71 -18.77 -24.43
C THR A 518 -17.54 -18.77 -22.91
N ALA A 519 -18.39 -19.50 -22.16
CA ALA A 519 -18.26 -19.64 -20.72
C ALA A 519 -16.98 -20.41 -20.31
N LEU A 520 -16.62 -21.46 -21.05
CA LEU A 520 -15.41 -22.25 -20.83
C LEU A 520 -14.14 -21.39 -21.03
N TRP A 521 -14.04 -20.67 -22.14
CA TRP A 521 -12.92 -19.76 -22.42
C TRP A 521 -12.91 -18.55 -21.49
N GLY A 522 -14.06 -17.99 -21.14
CA GLY A 522 -14.19 -16.91 -20.16
C GLY A 522 -13.72 -17.34 -18.76
N SER A 523 -14.03 -18.58 -18.34
CA SER A 523 -13.56 -19.16 -17.08
C SER A 523 -12.04 -19.38 -17.07
N LEU A 524 -11.48 -19.88 -18.17
CA LEU A 524 -10.03 -20.00 -18.33
C LEU A 524 -9.34 -18.63 -18.27
N ALA A 525 -9.86 -17.63 -19.00
CA ALA A 525 -9.34 -16.26 -18.98
C ALA A 525 -9.39 -15.63 -17.59
N LEU A 526 -10.48 -15.88 -16.84
CA LEU A 526 -10.63 -15.43 -15.45
C LEU A 526 -9.54 -16.05 -14.56
N LEU A 527 -9.38 -17.37 -14.59
CA LEU A 527 -8.40 -18.09 -13.79
C LEU A 527 -6.97 -17.71 -14.14
N LEU A 528 -6.63 -17.64 -15.44
CA LEU A 528 -5.30 -17.22 -15.89
C LEU A 528 -5.02 -15.76 -15.54
N GLY A 529 -6.00 -14.87 -15.67
CA GLY A 529 -5.84 -13.46 -15.29
C GLY A 529 -5.60 -13.29 -13.79
N LEU A 530 -6.35 -14.01 -12.94
CA LEU A 530 -6.19 -13.98 -11.49
C LEU A 530 -4.87 -14.61 -11.04
N ALA A 531 -4.54 -15.80 -11.56
CA ALA A 531 -3.30 -16.49 -11.26
C ALA A 531 -2.09 -15.67 -11.72
N SER A 532 -2.13 -15.10 -12.92
CA SER A 532 -1.05 -14.25 -13.45
C SER A 532 -0.91 -12.96 -12.67
N TRP A 533 -2.02 -12.31 -12.28
CA TRP A 533 -1.97 -11.12 -11.44
C TRP A 533 -1.37 -11.41 -10.05
N ALA A 534 -1.78 -12.52 -9.42
CA ALA A 534 -1.24 -12.95 -8.13
C ALA A 534 0.24 -13.34 -8.23
N ALA A 535 0.62 -14.06 -9.28
CA ALA A 535 1.99 -14.53 -9.54
C ALA A 535 2.89 -13.48 -10.20
N ALA A 536 2.39 -12.31 -10.61
CA ALA A 536 3.15 -11.25 -11.26
C ALA A 536 4.11 -10.55 -10.27
N GLN A 537 5.13 -11.27 -9.84
CA GLN A 537 6.30 -10.76 -9.14
C GLN A 537 7.38 -10.47 -10.18
N ARG A 538 7.24 -9.34 -10.88
CA ARG A 538 8.26 -8.94 -11.86
C ARG A 538 9.55 -8.61 -11.14
N GLU A 539 10.65 -9.19 -11.58
CA GLU A 539 11.97 -8.72 -11.19
C GLU A 539 12.09 -7.22 -11.48
N ALA A 540 12.76 -6.53 -10.56
CA ALA A 540 13.01 -5.11 -10.69
C ALA A 540 13.90 -4.87 -11.92
N ILE A 541 13.56 -3.84 -12.69
CA ILE A 541 14.37 -3.46 -13.85
C ILE A 541 15.15 -2.21 -13.46
N PRO A 542 16.49 -2.21 -13.56
CA PRO A 542 17.31 -1.07 -13.22
C PRO A 542 16.87 0.19 -13.96
N VAL A 543 16.86 1.31 -13.25
CA VAL A 543 16.61 2.64 -13.83
C VAL A 543 17.86 3.45 -13.61
N ARG A 544 18.39 4.06 -14.68
CA ARG A 544 19.60 4.88 -14.58
C ARG A 544 19.30 6.13 -13.75
N ALA A 545 20.15 6.37 -12.76
CA ALA A 545 20.00 7.46 -11.82
C ALA A 545 20.01 8.83 -12.50
N ARG A 546 19.13 9.73 -12.03
CA ARG A 546 19.27 11.17 -12.28
C ARG A 546 20.21 11.74 -11.22
N ARG A 547 21.25 12.49 -11.63
CA ARG A 547 22.23 13.08 -10.72
C ARG A 547 22.01 14.58 -10.68
N SER A 548 21.49 15.08 -9.57
CA SER A 548 21.27 16.52 -9.35
C SER A 548 21.75 16.98 -7.97
N ASP A 549 21.59 16.17 -6.91
CA ASP A 549 22.14 16.46 -5.58
C ASP A 549 23.53 15.80 -5.36
N PRO A 550 24.54 16.55 -4.89
CA PRO A 550 25.89 16.01 -4.63
C PRO A 550 26.00 15.20 -3.33
N ARG A 551 25.01 15.25 -2.44
CA ARG A 551 25.04 14.48 -1.18
C ARG A 551 24.92 12.98 -1.46
N PRO A 552 25.54 12.12 -0.62
CA PRO A 552 25.50 10.68 -0.82
C PRO A 552 24.13 10.10 -0.47
N ASN A 553 23.73 9.06 -1.19
CA ASN A 553 22.65 8.17 -0.76
C ASN A 553 23.15 7.23 0.34
N ILE A 554 22.21 6.64 1.08
CA ILE A 554 22.48 5.67 2.14
C ILE A 554 21.65 4.42 1.87
N LEU A 555 22.31 3.28 1.72
CA LEU A 555 21.70 1.96 1.66
C LEU A 555 22.13 1.16 2.89
N MET A 556 21.18 0.78 3.74
CA MET A 556 21.42 -0.08 4.89
C MET A 556 20.88 -1.49 4.60
N LEU A 557 21.71 -2.50 4.80
CA LEU A 557 21.42 -3.92 4.61
C LEU A 557 21.59 -4.65 5.94
N GLY A 558 20.48 -4.98 6.59
CA GLY A 558 20.46 -5.66 7.87
C GLY A 558 19.85 -7.05 7.79
N SER A 559 20.37 -7.97 8.61
CA SER A 559 19.74 -9.27 8.87
C SER A 559 19.56 -9.44 10.36
N ASP A 560 18.37 -9.84 10.76
CA ASP A 560 18.04 -10.12 12.16
C ASP A 560 18.79 -11.37 12.63
N THR A 561 19.46 -11.30 13.79
CA THR A 561 20.14 -12.45 14.41
C THR A 561 21.39 -12.93 13.63
N LEU A 562 22.06 -12.06 12.89
CA LEU A 562 23.30 -12.40 12.17
C LEU A 562 24.52 -12.27 13.08
N ARG A 563 25.16 -13.40 13.40
CA ARG A 563 26.35 -13.45 14.24
C ARG A 563 27.58 -12.91 13.52
N ALA A 564 28.41 -12.16 14.25
CA ALA A 564 29.65 -11.59 13.75
C ALA A 564 30.66 -12.66 13.25
N ASP A 565 30.64 -13.86 13.85
CA ASP A 565 31.54 -14.96 13.54
C ASP A 565 31.16 -15.74 12.26
N ARG A 566 30.24 -15.22 11.45
CA ARG A 566 29.83 -15.82 10.16
C ARG A 566 30.28 -15.04 8.92
N LEU A 567 30.96 -13.90 9.09
CA LEU A 567 31.53 -13.09 8.00
C LEU A 567 33.02 -13.41 7.73
N GLY A 568 33.45 -13.27 6.47
CA GLY A 568 34.76 -13.66 5.91
C GLY A 568 35.96 -12.82 6.32
N ALA A 569 36.26 -12.90 7.61
CA ALA A 569 37.57 -12.72 8.26
C ALA A 569 37.60 -13.42 9.63
N ALA A 570 36.45 -13.88 10.15
CA ALA A 570 36.38 -14.76 11.30
C ALA A 570 36.82 -16.18 10.91
N SER A 571 37.49 -16.90 11.83
CA SER A 571 38.02 -18.26 11.66
C SER A 571 36.97 -19.36 11.44
N TYR A 572 35.83 -19.05 10.81
CA TYR A 572 34.74 -19.99 10.60
C TYR A 572 35.07 -21.02 9.52
N ARG A 573 34.63 -22.26 9.72
CA ARG A 573 34.97 -23.43 8.88
C ARG A 573 34.45 -23.35 7.44
N ARG A 574 33.56 -22.42 7.11
CA ARG A 574 32.91 -22.28 5.79
C ARG A 574 33.00 -20.84 5.31
N GLN A 575 33.18 -20.65 4.00
CA GLN A 575 33.03 -19.35 3.34
C GLN A 575 31.57 -19.13 2.97
N LEU A 576 30.81 -18.47 3.84
CA LEU A 576 29.36 -18.28 3.68
C LEU A 576 29.00 -16.98 2.96
N THR A 577 29.85 -15.96 2.99
CA THR A 577 29.44 -14.57 2.70
C THR A 577 30.26 -13.87 1.61
N PRO A 578 30.52 -14.48 0.43
CA PRO A 578 31.41 -13.88 -0.58
C PRO A 578 31.01 -12.47 -1.04
N ASN A 579 29.72 -12.12 -1.05
CA ASN A 579 29.28 -10.78 -1.46
C ASN A 579 29.52 -9.75 -0.34
N LEU A 580 29.25 -10.12 0.91
CA LEU A 580 29.53 -9.25 2.06
C LEU A 580 31.03 -9.13 2.32
N ASP A 581 31.82 -10.18 2.08
CA ASP A 581 33.28 -10.16 2.17
C ASP A 581 33.87 -9.20 1.14
N LYS A 582 33.34 -9.19 -0.09
CA LYS A 582 33.70 -8.21 -1.12
C LYS A 582 33.31 -6.78 -0.72
N LEU A 583 32.16 -6.60 -0.07
CA LEU A 583 31.76 -5.30 0.47
C LEU A 583 32.74 -4.84 1.57
N GLY A 584 33.11 -5.73 2.49
CA GLY A 584 34.10 -5.48 3.54
C GLY A 584 35.47 -5.11 2.98
N ALA A 585 35.97 -5.87 1.99
CA ALA A 585 37.25 -5.61 1.33
C ALA A 585 37.31 -4.30 0.53
N SER A 586 36.15 -3.70 0.21
CA SER A 586 36.06 -2.41 -0.49
C SER A 586 35.59 -1.25 0.41
N GLY A 587 35.42 -1.50 1.72
CA GLY A 587 34.99 -0.52 2.71
C GLY A 587 35.81 -0.62 4.00
N CYS A 588 35.16 -0.33 5.13
CA CYS A 588 35.70 -0.49 6.47
C CYS A 588 34.85 -1.51 7.24
N GLN A 589 35.45 -2.65 7.60
CA GLN A 589 34.81 -3.68 8.41
C GLN A 589 35.23 -3.51 9.88
N PHE A 590 34.25 -3.34 10.77
CA PHE A 590 34.49 -3.28 12.21
C PHE A 590 34.20 -4.65 12.83
N THR A 591 35.23 -5.32 13.35
CA THR A 591 35.11 -6.70 13.84
C THR A 591 34.65 -6.79 15.30
N GLN A 592 34.67 -5.69 16.04
CA GLN A 592 34.25 -5.59 17.45
C GLN A 592 33.11 -4.58 17.64
N CYS A 593 32.01 -4.74 16.89
CA CYS A 593 30.82 -3.91 17.05
C CYS A 593 29.84 -4.52 18.07
N TYR A 594 29.43 -3.76 19.08
CA TYR A 594 28.54 -4.23 20.16
C TYR A 594 27.19 -3.53 20.18
N VAL A 595 26.14 -4.28 20.50
CA VAL A 595 24.79 -3.74 20.72
C VAL A 595 24.51 -3.56 22.21
N PRO A 596 23.79 -2.52 22.62
CA PRO A 596 23.52 -2.26 24.03
C PRO A 596 22.50 -3.22 24.65
N CYS A 597 21.64 -3.82 23.83
CA CYS A 597 20.70 -4.86 24.26
C CYS A 597 20.46 -5.81 23.09
N ALA A 598 20.73 -7.10 23.26
CA ALA A 598 20.60 -8.09 22.19
C ALA A 598 19.14 -8.59 22.05
N ARG A 599 18.27 -7.64 21.71
CA ARG A 599 16.85 -7.81 21.37
C ARG A 599 16.53 -6.84 20.23
N THR A 600 15.69 -7.27 19.29
CA THR A 600 15.36 -6.54 18.05
C THR A 600 14.97 -5.08 18.30
N ALA A 601 13.91 -4.82 19.08
CA ALA A 601 13.40 -3.46 19.29
C ALA A 601 14.43 -2.51 19.96
N PRO A 602 14.99 -2.81 21.15
CA PRO A 602 15.94 -1.90 21.78
C PRO A 602 17.22 -1.74 20.96
N SER A 603 17.70 -2.78 20.28
CA SER A 603 18.90 -2.66 19.44
C SER A 603 18.69 -1.76 18.23
N LEU A 604 17.58 -1.96 17.48
CA LEU A 604 17.25 -1.13 16.33
C LEU A 604 17.06 0.33 16.73
N ILE A 605 16.41 0.58 17.87
CA ILE A 605 16.17 1.95 18.33
C ILE A 605 17.47 2.61 18.78
N SER A 606 18.34 1.91 19.51
CA SER A 606 19.67 2.43 19.84
C SER A 606 20.48 2.71 18.57
N LEU A 607 20.38 1.85 17.56
CA LEU A 607 21.06 2.02 16.26
C LEU A 607 20.57 3.26 15.49
N PHE A 608 19.26 3.49 15.43
CA PHE A 608 18.69 4.63 14.68
C PHE A 608 18.70 5.95 15.46
N SER A 609 18.56 5.91 16.78
CA SER A 609 18.58 7.12 17.62
C SER A 609 19.99 7.55 18.01
N GLY A 610 20.97 6.64 17.97
CA GLY A 610 22.31 6.88 18.50
C GLY A 610 22.33 7.11 20.01
N THR A 611 21.36 6.56 20.76
CA THR A 611 21.22 6.72 22.21
C THR A 611 21.09 5.37 22.92
N TRP A 612 21.38 5.34 24.23
CA TRP A 612 21.30 4.11 25.02
C TRP A 612 19.84 3.71 25.39
N PRO A 613 19.57 2.42 25.69
CA PRO A 613 18.24 1.95 26.07
C PRO A 613 17.56 2.72 27.20
N HIS A 614 18.32 3.16 28.21
CA HIS A 614 17.81 3.96 29.32
C HIS A 614 17.53 5.43 28.97
N ARG A 615 18.08 5.94 27.85
CA ARG A 615 17.85 7.31 27.35
C ARG A 615 16.58 7.39 26.51
N HIS A 616 16.39 6.46 25.58
CA HIS A 616 15.19 6.41 24.74
C HIS A 616 14.03 5.63 25.37
N GLY A 617 14.28 4.93 26.49
CA GLY A 617 13.26 4.24 27.29
C GLY A 617 12.84 2.87 26.77
N ILE A 618 13.38 2.42 25.63
CA ILE A 618 13.04 1.11 25.06
C ILE A 618 14.11 0.10 25.43
N ARG A 619 13.76 -0.85 26.31
CA ARG A 619 14.70 -1.83 26.86
C ARG A 619 14.31 -3.28 26.57
N ASP A 620 13.21 -3.48 25.86
CA ASP A 620 12.65 -4.78 25.47
C ASP A 620 11.66 -4.63 24.30
N ASN A 621 11.09 -5.74 23.83
CA ASN A 621 10.20 -5.78 22.67
C ASN A 621 8.70 -5.54 23.01
N PHE A 622 8.32 -5.66 24.28
CA PHE A 622 6.94 -5.61 24.79
C PHE A 622 6.57 -4.21 25.27
N VAL A 623 6.63 -3.27 24.33
CA VAL A 623 6.41 -1.83 24.57
C VAL A 623 4.95 -1.45 24.31
N ALA A 624 4.37 -0.66 25.23
CA ALA A 624 3.02 -0.11 25.08
C ALA A 624 2.97 1.02 24.03
N ASP A 625 1.80 1.29 23.44
CA ASP A 625 1.66 2.30 22.39
C ASP A 625 2.06 3.72 22.83
N SER A 626 1.87 4.05 24.12
CA SER A 626 2.26 5.33 24.70
C SER A 626 3.78 5.54 24.70
N GLU A 627 4.54 4.45 24.79
CA GLU A 627 6.01 4.43 24.88
C GLU A 627 6.66 4.24 23.50
N ALA A 628 5.91 3.72 22.52
CA ALA A 628 6.39 3.56 21.14
C ALA A 628 6.66 4.90 20.43
N ARG A 629 6.14 6.00 20.95
CA ARG A 629 6.50 7.36 20.55
C ARG A 629 7.79 7.79 21.24
N LEU A 630 8.88 7.72 20.49
CA LEU A 630 10.22 8.06 20.96
C LEU A 630 10.34 9.57 21.23
N SER A 631 10.94 9.92 22.36
CA SER A 631 11.23 11.31 22.76
C SER A 631 12.56 11.83 22.19
N VAL A 632 13.31 10.98 21.50
CA VAL A 632 14.63 11.30 20.93
C VAL A 632 14.55 11.35 19.39
N PRO A 633 15.32 12.25 18.75
CA PRO A 633 15.38 12.27 17.30
C PRO A 633 16.05 11.00 16.76
N CYS A 634 15.56 10.49 15.64
CA CYS A 634 16.07 9.29 14.98
C CYS A 634 16.59 9.61 13.57
N LEU A 635 17.58 8.85 13.12
CA LEU A 635 18.25 9.01 11.82
C LEU A 635 17.27 9.16 10.63
N PRO A 636 16.21 8.34 10.47
CA PRO A 636 15.29 8.50 9.35
C PRO A 636 14.55 9.84 9.37
N GLN A 637 14.08 10.29 10.54
CA GLN A 637 13.43 11.60 10.68
C GLN A 637 14.42 12.74 10.34
N LEU A 638 15.63 12.69 10.91
CA LEU A 638 16.65 13.72 10.71
C LEU A 638 17.06 13.86 9.23
N LEU A 639 17.18 12.74 8.53
CA LEU A 639 17.46 12.72 7.10
C LEU A 639 16.27 13.26 6.29
N ALA A 640 15.05 12.87 6.65
CA ALA A 640 13.83 13.37 6.00
C ALA A 640 13.72 14.91 6.14
N ASP A 641 13.99 15.44 7.33
CA ASP A 641 14.02 16.88 7.60
C ASP A 641 15.12 17.60 6.81
N ALA A 642 16.23 16.91 6.52
CA ALA A 642 17.31 17.39 5.64
C ALA A 642 17.00 17.23 4.13
N GLY A 643 15.81 16.77 3.76
CA GLY A 643 15.37 16.61 2.37
C GLY A 643 15.74 15.29 1.70
N TYR A 644 16.12 14.27 2.47
CA TYR A 644 16.28 12.91 1.95
C TYR A 644 14.91 12.22 1.79
N LEU A 645 14.82 11.31 0.82
CA LEU A 645 13.74 10.33 0.76
C LEU A 645 14.06 9.16 1.70
N THR A 646 13.25 8.91 2.72
CA THR A 646 13.54 7.87 3.73
C THR A 646 12.58 6.68 3.63
N HIS A 647 13.11 5.54 3.19
CA HIS A 647 12.36 4.35 2.86
C HIS A 647 12.87 3.15 3.67
N ALA A 648 11.96 2.27 4.09
CA ALA A 648 12.30 0.99 4.69
C ALA A 648 11.48 -0.14 4.08
N VAL A 649 12.12 -1.29 3.84
CA VAL A 649 11.48 -2.54 3.41
C VAL A 649 11.92 -3.66 4.33
N SER A 650 10.97 -4.43 4.84
CA SER A 650 11.26 -5.55 5.72
C SER A 650 10.23 -6.67 5.59
N ASP A 651 10.59 -7.84 6.11
CA ASP A 651 9.63 -8.89 6.47
C ASP A 651 9.31 -8.84 7.96
N TRP A 652 8.88 -9.99 8.49
CA TRP A 652 8.16 -10.12 9.73
C TRP A 652 8.95 -9.54 10.94
N CYS A 653 10.27 -9.63 10.97
CA CYS A 653 11.10 -9.10 12.06
C CYS A 653 11.17 -7.56 12.09
N GLY A 654 10.90 -6.88 10.98
CA GLY A 654 10.94 -5.41 10.92
C GLY A 654 9.63 -4.73 11.28
N ALA A 655 8.71 -5.43 11.96
CA ALA A 655 7.50 -4.80 12.50
C ALA A 655 7.82 -3.61 13.42
N ASP A 656 8.95 -3.68 14.13
CA ASP A 656 9.44 -2.61 14.98
C ASP A 656 9.72 -1.32 14.20
N LEU A 657 10.09 -1.40 12.92
CA LEU A 657 10.31 -0.21 12.07
C LEU A 657 9.04 0.62 11.85
N GLY A 658 7.86 0.01 11.98
CA GLY A 658 6.55 0.68 11.91
C GLY A 658 5.89 0.92 13.25
N LYS A 659 6.26 0.16 14.28
CA LYS A 659 5.77 0.33 15.65
C LYS A 659 6.28 1.62 16.28
N PHE A 660 7.57 1.90 16.15
CA PHE A 660 8.22 3.04 16.78
C PHE A 660 8.26 4.27 15.86
N SER A 661 8.21 5.46 16.44
CA SER A 661 8.24 6.73 15.69
C SER A 661 9.64 7.10 15.17
N LEU A 662 10.22 6.25 14.30
CA LEU A 662 11.57 6.43 13.72
C LEU A 662 11.64 7.52 12.63
N GLY A 663 10.52 7.81 11.96
CA GLY A 663 10.42 8.86 10.94
C GLY A 663 10.69 8.44 9.49
N PHE A 664 10.48 7.17 9.13
CA PHE A 664 10.49 6.77 7.71
C PHE A 664 9.28 7.36 6.96
N GLN A 665 9.52 8.00 5.81
CA GLN A 665 8.46 8.53 4.95
C GLN A 665 7.69 7.42 4.22
N GLN A 666 8.37 6.34 3.83
CA GLN A 666 7.75 5.17 3.22
C GLN A 666 8.19 3.88 3.90
N LEU A 667 7.23 3.10 4.38
CA LEU A 667 7.46 1.81 5.03
C LEU A 667 6.72 0.70 4.29
N ASP A 668 7.43 -0.38 3.97
CA ASP A 668 6.89 -1.64 3.46
C ASP A 668 7.31 -2.79 4.39
N ALA A 669 6.60 -2.91 5.50
CA ALA A 669 6.83 -3.83 6.61
C ALA A 669 5.48 -4.30 7.18
N PRO A 670 5.43 -5.39 7.97
CA PRO A 670 4.20 -5.81 8.67
C PRO A 670 3.72 -4.80 9.72
N ASP A 671 2.46 -4.97 10.16
CA ASP A 671 1.93 -4.35 11.39
C ASP A 671 2.64 -4.94 12.64
N ASP A 672 2.43 -4.33 13.81
CA ASP A 672 2.99 -4.78 15.10
C ASP A 672 2.68 -6.26 15.39
N GLN A 673 3.74 -7.05 15.57
CA GLN A 673 3.67 -8.47 15.90
C GLN A 673 3.34 -8.74 17.36
N TRP A 674 3.65 -7.79 18.24
CA TRP A 674 3.32 -7.85 19.65
C TRP A 674 1.92 -7.30 19.90
N ASN A 675 0.97 -7.67 19.05
CA ASN A 675 -0.40 -7.21 19.11
C ASN A 675 -1.38 -8.39 18.98
N ILE A 676 -2.24 -8.57 19.98
CA ILE A 676 -3.19 -9.69 20.03
C ILE A 676 -4.17 -9.68 18.85
N LYS A 677 -4.56 -8.51 18.34
CA LYS A 677 -5.42 -8.40 17.16
C LYS A 677 -4.69 -8.82 15.89
N TYR A 678 -3.38 -8.60 15.78
CA TYR A 678 -2.56 -9.13 14.68
C TYR A 678 -2.49 -10.66 14.76
N LEU A 679 -2.21 -11.22 15.93
CA LEU A 679 -2.17 -12.66 16.16
C LEU A 679 -3.51 -13.34 15.86
N ILE A 680 -4.63 -12.77 16.32
CA ILE A 680 -5.99 -13.27 16.03
C ILE A 680 -6.28 -13.28 14.52
N ARG A 681 -5.78 -12.29 13.77
CA ARG A 681 -5.98 -12.18 12.31
C ARG A 681 -5.28 -13.28 11.51
N GLN A 682 -4.26 -13.93 12.07
CA GLN A 682 -3.63 -15.12 11.48
C GLN A 682 -4.55 -16.35 11.52
N GLY A 683 -5.46 -16.38 12.50
CA GLY A 683 -6.49 -17.40 12.63
C GLY A 683 -5.98 -18.81 12.95
N PRO A 684 -6.89 -19.79 12.95
CA PRO A 684 -6.59 -21.16 13.35
C PRO A 684 -5.71 -21.88 12.33
N LYS A 685 -4.83 -22.77 12.81
CA LYS A 685 -3.73 -23.33 12.01
C LYS A 685 -4.18 -24.06 10.74
N ASP A 686 -5.26 -24.85 10.73
CA ASP A 686 -5.66 -25.57 9.51
C ASP A 686 -6.17 -24.65 8.40
N LEU A 687 -6.98 -23.65 8.76
CA LEU A 687 -7.45 -22.63 7.82
C LEU A 687 -6.27 -21.77 7.33
N ARG A 688 -5.38 -21.41 8.26
CA ARG A 688 -4.11 -20.73 7.96
C ARG A 688 -3.24 -21.54 7.02
N LEU A 689 -3.10 -22.84 7.23
CA LEU A 689 -2.32 -23.77 6.40
C LEU A 689 -2.83 -23.74 4.98
N PHE A 690 -4.13 -23.97 4.78
CA PHE A 690 -4.71 -23.95 3.43
C PHE A 690 -4.46 -22.62 2.72
N LEU A 691 -4.69 -21.50 3.40
CA LEU A 691 -4.48 -20.17 2.81
C LEU A 691 -2.99 -19.87 2.55
N SER A 692 -2.08 -20.30 3.44
CA SER A 692 -0.63 -20.08 3.31
C SER A 692 -0.07 -20.68 2.02
N LEU A 693 -0.67 -21.79 1.53
CA LEU A 693 -0.29 -22.41 0.26
C LEU A 693 -0.37 -21.43 -0.92
N PHE A 694 -1.33 -20.50 -0.89
CA PHE A 694 -1.66 -19.62 -2.02
C PHE A 694 -1.38 -18.14 -1.77
N THR A 695 -0.87 -17.77 -0.58
CA THR A 695 -0.73 -16.36 -0.16
C THR A 695 0.70 -15.87 -0.11
N HIS A 696 1.70 -16.69 -0.47
CA HIS A 696 3.08 -16.24 -0.59
C HIS A 696 3.34 -15.47 -1.90
N ASN A 697 2.55 -14.42 -2.12
CA ASN A 697 2.56 -13.62 -3.34
C ASN A 697 1.88 -12.25 -3.14
N ARG A 698 1.70 -11.50 -4.23
CA ARG A 698 1.09 -10.15 -4.17
C ARG A 698 -0.33 -10.15 -3.63
N PHE A 699 -1.09 -11.21 -3.88
CA PHE A 699 -2.44 -11.35 -3.34
C PHE A 699 -2.39 -11.45 -1.81
N GLY A 700 -1.56 -12.33 -1.27
CA GLY A 700 -1.43 -12.46 0.19
C GLY A 700 -0.86 -11.20 0.84
N LYS A 701 0.22 -10.62 0.30
CA LYS A 701 0.76 -9.34 0.81
C LYS A 701 -0.31 -8.23 0.88
N ARG A 702 -1.25 -8.21 -0.07
CA ARG A 702 -2.30 -7.17 -0.15
C ARG A 702 -3.54 -7.46 0.71
N PHE A 703 -4.01 -8.70 0.76
CA PHE A 703 -5.32 -9.03 1.33
C PHE A 703 -5.26 -9.88 2.59
N LEU A 704 -4.13 -10.56 2.81
CA LEU A 704 -3.87 -11.44 3.95
C LEU A 704 -2.43 -11.19 4.46
N PRO A 705 -2.06 -9.92 4.77
CA PRO A 705 -0.68 -9.58 5.14
C PRO A 705 -0.22 -10.35 6.39
N GLU A 706 -1.13 -10.71 7.29
CA GLU A 706 -0.80 -11.44 8.52
C GLU A 706 -0.40 -12.90 8.25
N LEU A 707 -0.80 -13.45 7.10
CA LEU A 707 -0.36 -14.75 6.62
C LEU A 707 0.89 -14.66 5.74
N TYR A 708 1.03 -13.55 5.00
CA TYR A 708 2.20 -13.29 4.17
C TYR A 708 3.45 -13.04 5.03
N TYR A 709 3.34 -12.20 6.06
CA TYR A 709 4.37 -11.89 7.05
C TYR A 709 4.29 -12.79 8.30
N LEU A 710 3.94 -14.07 8.11
CA LEU A 710 3.83 -15.00 9.22
C LEU A 710 5.22 -15.24 9.85
N ALA A 711 5.30 -15.11 11.17
CA ALA A 711 6.54 -15.30 11.90
C ALA A 711 7.17 -16.68 11.64
N GLY A 712 8.48 -16.70 11.46
CA GLY A 712 9.26 -17.90 11.15
C GLY A 712 9.32 -18.28 9.67
N ILE A 713 8.74 -17.49 8.77
CA ILE A 713 8.91 -17.64 7.31
C ILE A 713 9.74 -16.46 6.79
N PRO A 714 11.03 -16.64 6.49
CA PRO A 714 11.84 -15.56 5.91
C PRO A 714 11.38 -15.26 4.48
N LEU A 715 11.21 -13.98 4.17
CA LEU A 715 10.78 -13.51 2.84
C LEU A 715 11.97 -12.95 2.05
N THR A 716 13.15 -13.58 2.18
CA THR A 716 14.43 -13.05 1.70
C THR A 716 14.38 -12.61 0.24
N ASN A 717 13.87 -13.46 -0.65
CA ASN A 717 13.82 -13.17 -2.09
C ASN A 717 12.76 -12.09 -2.41
N GLU A 718 11.62 -12.14 -1.72
CA GLU A 718 10.51 -11.22 -1.92
C GLU A 718 10.87 -9.79 -1.48
N VAL A 719 11.40 -9.65 -0.26
CA VAL A 719 11.87 -8.36 0.28
C VAL A 719 13.04 -7.84 -0.55
N GLY A 720 13.97 -8.70 -0.96
CA GLY A 720 15.07 -8.28 -1.82
C GLY A 720 14.62 -7.78 -3.19
N ARG A 721 13.58 -8.39 -3.78
CA ARG A 721 12.92 -7.88 -5.00
C ARG A 721 12.24 -6.53 -4.77
N ASP A 722 11.58 -6.36 -3.63
CA ASP A 722 10.95 -5.10 -3.25
C ASP A 722 12.00 -4.01 -3.01
N ALA A 723 13.14 -4.32 -2.38
CA ALA A 723 14.29 -3.43 -2.22
C ALA A 723 14.86 -2.98 -3.57
N ARG A 724 15.10 -3.89 -4.51
CA ARG A 724 15.53 -3.53 -5.88
C ARG A 724 14.50 -2.67 -6.61
N THR A 725 13.20 -2.93 -6.37
CA THR A 725 12.11 -2.10 -6.94
C THR A 725 12.15 -0.69 -6.36
N GLN A 726 12.39 -0.53 -5.06
CA GLN A 726 12.56 0.77 -4.41
C GLN A 726 13.81 1.49 -4.91
N LEU A 727 14.95 0.80 -5.04
CA LEU A 727 16.17 1.38 -5.64
C LEU A 727 15.92 1.95 -7.04
N SER A 728 15.20 1.22 -7.92
CA SER A 728 14.83 1.74 -9.24
C SER A 728 13.92 2.98 -9.18
N ARG A 729 13.08 3.11 -8.15
CA ARG A 729 12.22 4.29 -7.97
C ARG A 729 13.01 5.48 -7.44
N LEU A 730 13.85 5.24 -6.44
CA LEU A 730 14.71 6.24 -5.82
C LEU A 730 15.75 6.76 -6.82
N ALA A 731 16.29 5.90 -7.68
CA ALA A 731 17.15 6.30 -8.79
C ALA A 731 16.49 7.31 -9.75
N ALA A 732 15.15 7.27 -9.88
CA ALA A 732 14.42 8.18 -10.75
C ALA A 732 14.12 9.54 -10.10
N ALA A 733 14.36 9.68 -8.79
CA ALA A 733 14.21 10.93 -8.05
C ALA A 733 15.49 11.78 -8.13
N ASP A 734 15.35 13.06 -7.83
CA ASP A 734 16.46 14.03 -7.82
C ASP A 734 17.09 14.18 -6.41
N GLN A 735 16.32 13.84 -5.37
CA GLN A 735 16.73 13.91 -3.96
C GLN A 735 17.63 12.72 -3.57
N PRO A 736 18.56 12.90 -2.61
CA PRO A 736 19.26 11.78 -2.00
C PRO A 736 18.29 10.94 -1.17
N PHE A 737 18.65 9.69 -0.88
CA PHE A 737 17.77 8.77 -0.16
C PHE A 737 18.46 7.99 0.96
N LEU A 738 17.66 7.56 1.94
CA LEU A 738 17.94 6.44 2.83
C LEU A 738 17.03 5.28 2.42
N LEU A 739 17.61 4.12 2.11
CA LEU A 739 16.87 2.86 1.98
C LEU A 739 17.39 1.87 3.03
N ASN A 740 16.56 1.55 4.02
CA ASN A 740 16.81 0.47 4.96
C ASN A 740 16.16 -0.83 4.49
N VAL A 741 16.95 -1.90 4.34
CA VAL A 741 16.48 -3.25 4.02
C VAL A 741 16.81 -4.13 5.21
N PHE A 742 15.80 -4.60 5.92
CA PHE A 742 15.97 -5.46 7.11
C PHE A 742 15.29 -6.80 6.87
N LEU A 743 15.98 -7.90 7.12
CA LEU A 743 15.56 -9.24 6.72
C LEU A 743 15.56 -10.20 7.91
N SER A 744 14.52 -11.02 8.06
CA SER A 744 14.47 -12.07 9.08
C SER A 744 15.26 -13.32 8.68
N ALA A 745 16.15 -13.22 7.69
CA ALA A 745 16.75 -14.38 7.03
C ALA A 745 17.43 -15.31 8.05
N THR A 746 18.16 -14.73 9.00
CA THR A 746 18.90 -15.43 10.05
C THR A 746 18.18 -15.53 11.39
N HIS A 747 16.92 -15.12 11.50
CA HIS A 747 16.14 -15.25 12.73
C HIS A 747 15.64 -16.71 12.91
N PRO A 748 15.60 -17.27 14.13
CA PRO A 748 15.00 -18.58 14.40
C PRO A 748 13.52 -18.64 13.96
N PRO A 749 13.03 -19.78 13.44
CA PRO A 749 13.62 -21.11 13.50
C PRO A 749 14.49 -21.49 12.27
N PHE A 750 15.09 -20.54 11.54
CA PHE A 750 16.00 -20.80 10.40
C PHE A 750 15.35 -21.55 9.23
N GLY A 751 14.29 -20.97 8.66
CA GLY A 751 13.48 -21.58 7.61
C GLY A 751 13.76 -21.10 6.19
N SER A 752 15.03 -21.05 5.76
CA SER A 752 15.39 -20.58 4.42
C SER A 752 14.75 -21.41 3.29
N ALA A 753 14.49 -20.76 2.15
CA ALA A 753 13.96 -21.43 0.96
C ALA A 753 14.97 -22.39 0.31
N TYR A 754 14.51 -23.31 -0.53
CA TYR A 754 15.39 -24.10 -1.41
C TYR A 754 16.20 -23.16 -2.32
N PRO A 755 17.50 -23.41 -2.55
CA PRO A 755 18.26 -24.60 -2.14
C PRO A 755 18.95 -24.49 -0.77
N TYR A 756 18.76 -23.40 -0.04
CA TYR A 756 19.60 -23.04 1.12
C TYR A 756 19.43 -23.98 2.31
N TYR A 757 18.21 -24.35 2.70
CA TYR A 757 18.00 -25.28 3.83
C TYR A 757 18.58 -26.69 3.59
N THR A 758 18.82 -27.05 2.32
CA THR A 758 19.46 -28.33 1.94
C THR A 758 20.96 -28.21 1.67
N ARG A 759 21.50 -26.99 1.64
CA ARG A 759 22.84 -26.74 1.08
C ARG A 759 23.96 -27.32 1.93
N TYR A 760 23.84 -27.18 3.25
CA TYR A 760 24.84 -27.62 4.22
C TYR A 760 24.36 -28.76 5.11
N ALA A 761 23.05 -28.93 5.25
CA ALA A 761 22.45 -29.99 6.05
C ALA A 761 22.74 -31.38 5.48
N ASP A 762 22.99 -32.35 6.36
CA ASP A 762 23.21 -33.75 5.96
C ASP A 762 22.00 -34.30 5.18
N PRO A 763 22.17 -34.75 3.92
CA PRO A 763 21.11 -35.38 3.14
C PRO A 763 20.49 -36.61 3.82
N ALA A 764 21.22 -37.33 4.67
CA ALA A 764 20.71 -38.50 5.40
C ALA A 764 19.88 -38.13 6.64
N TYR A 765 19.98 -36.90 7.14
CA TYR A 765 19.32 -36.42 8.35
C TYR A 765 17.83 -36.78 8.42
N ALA A 766 17.35 -37.34 9.53
CA ALA A 766 15.94 -37.75 9.65
C ALA A 766 15.28 -37.32 10.96
N GLY A 767 15.95 -36.44 11.74
CA GLY A 767 15.39 -35.85 12.95
C GLY A 767 14.32 -34.80 12.66
N GLU A 768 13.74 -34.23 13.72
CA GLU A 768 12.63 -33.27 13.59
C GLU A 768 13.07 -31.91 13.04
N SER A 769 14.35 -31.53 13.19
CA SER A 769 14.89 -30.24 12.72
C SER A 769 15.33 -30.25 11.25
N ARG A 770 14.63 -31.01 10.39
CA ARG A 770 15.05 -31.18 8.97
C ARG A 770 14.91 -29.91 8.15
N PHE A 771 13.87 -29.12 8.42
CA PHE A 771 13.52 -27.93 7.62
C PHE A 771 13.72 -26.62 8.37
N VAL A 772 13.52 -26.65 9.68
CA VAL A 772 13.62 -25.53 10.63
C VAL A 772 14.03 -26.10 11.98
N MET A 773 14.50 -25.27 12.90
CA MET A 773 14.65 -25.62 14.31
C MET A 773 13.32 -26.10 14.88
N ALA A 774 13.23 -27.39 15.21
CA ALA A 774 11.96 -28.03 15.52
C ALA A 774 11.27 -27.42 16.74
N ARG A 775 9.95 -27.51 16.77
CA ARG A 775 9.10 -27.20 17.94
C ARG A 775 9.15 -25.75 18.45
N LEU A 776 9.64 -24.80 17.65
CA LEU A 776 9.63 -23.36 17.95
C LEU A 776 8.46 -22.61 17.30
N THR A 777 7.30 -23.25 17.18
CA THR A 777 6.08 -22.65 16.59
C THR A 777 4.91 -22.57 17.57
N ASP A 778 5.13 -22.96 18.82
CA ASP A 778 4.17 -22.89 19.92
C ASP A 778 4.80 -22.15 21.12
N PRO A 779 4.15 -21.11 21.68
CA PRO A 779 4.72 -20.34 22.78
C PRO A 779 5.06 -21.16 24.03
N GLN A 780 4.26 -22.17 24.39
CA GLN A 780 4.52 -22.99 25.58
C GLN A 780 5.74 -23.86 25.37
N GLU A 781 5.90 -24.41 24.17
CA GLU A 781 7.07 -25.20 23.81
C GLU A 781 8.32 -24.33 23.67
N ILE A 782 8.22 -23.09 23.21
CA ILE A 782 9.33 -22.13 23.22
C ILE A 782 9.78 -21.86 24.66
N ILE A 783 8.84 -21.57 25.56
CA ILE A 783 9.12 -21.36 27.00
C ILE A 783 9.81 -22.59 27.58
N ARG A 784 9.24 -23.78 27.39
CA ARG A 784 9.79 -25.04 27.91
C ARG A 784 11.21 -25.29 27.39
N ARG A 785 11.41 -25.17 26.08
CA ARG A 785 12.70 -25.46 25.43
C ARG A 785 13.78 -24.43 25.73
N GLN A 786 13.42 -23.20 26.09
CA GLN A 786 14.41 -22.20 26.53
C GLN A 786 15.05 -22.57 27.88
N GLY A 787 14.35 -23.35 28.72
CA GLY A 787 14.91 -23.93 29.94
C GLY A 787 15.64 -25.27 29.77
N ASP A 788 15.62 -25.86 28.56
CA ASP A 788 16.29 -27.13 28.26
C ASP A 788 17.78 -26.91 27.90
N GLY A 789 18.66 -27.83 28.31
CA GLY A 789 20.08 -27.79 27.97
C GLY A 789 20.42 -28.32 26.56
N ARG A 790 21.70 -28.20 26.16
CA ARG A 790 22.20 -28.54 24.81
C ARG A 790 21.79 -29.93 24.29
N LYS A 791 21.72 -30.94 25.15
CA LYS A 791 21.45 -32.35 24.76
C LYS A 791 20.08 -32.57 24.11
N GLU A 792 19.14 -31.65 24.35
CA GLU A 792 17.79 -31.70 23.76
C GLU A 792 17.76 -31.17 22.31
N PHE A 793 18.90 -30.70 21.79
CA PHE A 793 18.99 -30.05 20.49
C PHE A 793 19.99 -30.74 19.56
N ASP A 794 19.58 -30.84 18.31
CA ASP A 794 20.42 -31.30 17.21
C ASP A 794 21.26 -30.14 16.69
N LEU A 795 22.28 -29.78 17.47
CA LEU A 795 23.00 -28.52 17.28
C LEU A 795 23.69 -28.46 15.92
N ASP A 796 24.31 -29.54 15.45
CA ASP A 796 24.99 -29.57 14.16
C ASP A 796 24.01 -29.30 13.01
N GLN A 797 22.84 -29.94 13.03
CA GLN A 797 21.78 -29.67 12.05
C GLN A 797 21.25 -28.23 12.13
N ILE A 798 21.10 -27.68 13.34
CA ILE A 798 20.64 -26.29 13.54
C ILE A 798 21.66 -25.31 12.96
N LEU A 799 22.95 -25.52 13.21
CA LEU A 799 24.03 -24.71 12.66
C LEU A 799 24.07 -24.81 11.12
N ASP A 800 23.83 -25.98 10.54
CA ASP A 800 23.76 -26.15 9.09
C ASP A 800 22.57 -25.40 8.46
N LEU A 801 21.40 -25.37 9.12
CA LEU A 801 20.26 -24.57 8.70
C LEU A 801 20.55 -23.06 8.81
N TYR A 802 21.19 -22.64 9.90
CA TYR A 802 21.60 -21.25 10.12
C TYR A 802 22.59 -20.78 9.04
N ASP A 803 23.60 -21.59 8.73
CA ASP A 803 24.57 -21.30 7.66
C ASP A 803 23.88 -21.20 6.28
N GLY A 804 22.85 -22.02 6.04
CA GLY A 804 22.00 -21.89 4.85
C GLY A 804 21.29 -20.54 4.80
N CYS A 805 20.77 -20.07 5.93
CA CYS A 805 20.15 -18.76 6.06
C CYS A 805 21.14 -17.61 5.83
N VAL A 806 22.34 -17.69 6.40
CA VAL A 806 23.42 -16.71 6.16
C VAL A 806 23.76 -16.64 4.68
N LYS A 807 23.92 -17.81 4.01
CA LYS A 807 24.20 -17.86 2.57
C LYS A 807 23.07 -17.26 1.73
N SER A 808 21.81 -17.48 2.14
CA SER A 808 20.64 -16.90 1.48
C SER A 808 20.61 -15.38 1.60
N PHE A 809 20.96 -14.83 2.77
CA PHE A 809 21.07 -13.39 2.97
C PHE A 809 22.19 -12.80 2.12
N ASP A 810 23.37 -13.42 2.12
CA ASP A 810 24.52 -12.97 1.31
C ASP A 810 24.20 -12.93 -0.20
N ASP A 811 23.57 -13.98 -0.74
CA ASP A 811 23.19 -14.01 -2.16
C ASP A 811 22.16 -12.92 -2.52
N GLU A 812 21.26 -12.59 -1.59
CA GLU A 812 20.28 -11.53 -1.79
C GLU A 812 20.90 -10.14 -1.66
N ALA A 813 21.80 -9.93 -0.69
CA ALA A 813 22.59 -8.71 -0.58
C ALA A 813 23.40 -8.45 -1.86
N GLY A 814 24.04 -9.49 -2.42
CA GLY A 814 24.72 -9.41 -3.72
C GLY A 814 23.79 -8.94 -4.83
N ARG A 815 22.59 -9.52 -4.96
CA ARG A 815 21.59 -9.08 -5.96
C ARG A 815 21.17 -7.62 -5.78
N ILE A 816 21.04 -7.13 -4.54
CA ILE A 816 20.69 -5.73 -4.27
C ILE A 816 21.85 -4.80 -4.66
N LEU A 817 23.09 -5.15 -4.31
CA LEU A 817 24.29 -4.37 -4.64
C LEU A 817 24.54 -4.32 -6.16
N ASP A 818 24.37 -5.43 -6.86
CA ASP A 818 24.46 -5.49 -8.32
C ASP A 818 23.40 -4.59 -8.98
N HIS A 819 22.18 -4.56 -8.42
CA HIS A 819 21.11 -3.70 -8.92
C HIS A 819 21.39 -2.21 -8.65
N LEU A 820 21.95 -1.88 -7.49
CA LEU A 820 22.44 -0.53 -7.16
C LEU A 820 23.48 -0.05 -8.18
N ALA A 821 24.44 -0.91 -8.51
CA ALA A 821 25.46 -0.64 -9.53
C ALA A 821 24.83 -0.49 -10.93
N ALA A 822 23.90 -1.37 -11.30
CA ALA A 822 23.20 -1.30 -12.59
C ALA A 822 22.34 -0.02 -12.74
N CYS A 823 21.88 0.56 -11.63
CA CYS A 823 21.22 1.87 -11.62
C CYS A 823 22.20 3.05 -11.75
N GLY A 824 23.51 2.83 -11.67
CA GLY A 824 24.54 3.87 -11.70
C GLY A 824 24.65 4.66 -10.38
N LEU A 825 24.16 4.08 -9.28
CA LEU A 825 24.14 4.69 -7.94
C LEU A 825 25.38 4.34 -7.09
N ALA A 826 26.15 3.32 -7.47
CA ALA A 826 27.25 2.77 -6.66
C ALA A 826 28.32 3.82 -6.30
N ASP A 827 28.60 4.80 -7.14
CA ASP A 827 29.66 5.80 -6.88
C ASP A 827 29.23 6.91 -5.91
N ASN A 828 27.93 7.02 -5.60
CA ASN A 828 27.38 8.05 -4.72
C ASN A 828 26.45 7.45 -3.65
N THR A 829 26.72 6.22 -3.20
CA THR A 829 25.92 5.56 -2.16
C THR A 829 26.83 4.97 -1.10
N ILE A 830 26.66 5.46 0.13
CA ILE A 830 27.19 4.82 1.34
C ILE A 830 26.38 3.54 1.56
N VAL A 831 27.07 2.42 1.66
CA VAL A 831 26.46 1.11 1.92
C VAL A 831 26.85 0.66 3.32
N VAL A 832 25.87 0.37 4.15
CA VAL A 832 26.04 -0.19 5.49
C VAL A 832 25.51 -1.61 5.49
N MET A 833 26.31 -2.56 5.97
CA MET A 833 25.83 -3.87 6.38
C MET A 833 25.88 -3.96 7.91
N TYR A 834 24.79 -4.41 8.52
CA TYR A 834 24.68 -4.52 9.97
C TYR A 834 23.88 -5.76 10.40
N SER A 835 23.91 -6.05 11.71
CA SER A 835 22.89 -6.87 12.37
C SER A 835 22.36 -6.14 13.59
N ASP A 836 21.14 -6.44 14.01
CA ASP A 836 20.56 -5.93 15.25
C ASP A 836 21.06 -6.70 16.48
N HIS A 837 21.36 -7.98 16.36
CA HIS A 837 22.03 -8.80 17.37
C HIS A 837 22.47 -10.13 16.75
N GLY A 838 23.25 -10.91 17.47
CA GLY A 838 23.46 -12.32 17.17
C GLY A 838 22.60 -13.22 18.06
N MET A 839 23.11 -14.42 18.36
CA MET A 839 22.49 -15.34 19.30
C MET A 839 23.46 -16.38 19.85
N GLU A 840 23.11 -16.92 21.02
CA GLU A 840 23.73 -18.09 21.62
C GLU A 840 23.23 -19.39 20.98
N PHE A 841 24.16 -20.32 20.75
CA PHE A 841 23.97 -21.70 20.33
C PHE A 841 24.54 -22.67 21.38
N PHE A 842 24.26 -22.42 22.66
CA PHE A 842 24.74 -23.18 23.82
C PHE A 842 26.23 -23.05 24.13
N GLU A 843 26.89 -21.97 23.71
CA GLU A 843 28.26 -21.69 24.15
C GLU A 843 28.34 -21.48 25.68
N HIS A 844 27.28 -20.91 26.28
CA HIS A 844 27.12 -20.77 27.74
C HIS A 844 25.85 -21.44 28.26
N GLU A 845 25.57 -22.69 27.82
CA GLU A 845 24.40 -23.51 28.22
C GLU A 845 23.00 -22.93 27.91
N THR A 846 22.93 -21.74 27.34
CA THR A 846 21.70 -21.07 26.92
C THR A 846 21.62 -20.96 25.39
N TRP A 847 20.42 -20.80 24.85
CA TRP A 847 20.23 -20.52 23.43
C TRP A 847 19.26 -19.37 23.22
N GLY A 848 19.37 -18.74 22.05
CA GLY A 848 18.53 -17.60 21.67
C GLY A 848 19.27 -16.27 21.74
N GLN A 849 18.55 -15.20 21.42
CA GLN A 849 19.07 -13.84 21.48
C GLN A 849 19.24 -13.38 22.93
N GLY A 850 20.24 -12.56 23.23
CA GLY A 850 20.40 -11.70 24.42
C GLY A 850 20.01 -12.27 25.78
N ASN A 851 20.25 -13.55 25.98
CA ASN A 851 19.87 -14.29 27.18
C ASN A 851 20.97 -14.27 28.25
N SER A 852 22.21 -14.04 27.86
CA SER A 852 23.36 -13.94 28.77
C SER A 852 24.23 -12.75 28.37
N ALA A 853 24.83 -12.10 29.35
CA ALA A 853 25.87 -11.09 29.13
C ALA A 853 27.29 -11.71 29.12
N VAL A 854 27.43 -13.00 29.43
CA VAL A 854 28.72 -13.71 29.49
C VAL A 854 29.31 -13.92 28.10
N GLY A 855 28.52 -14.43 27.16
CA GLY A 855 28.95 -14.62 25.77
C GLY A 855 28.92 -13.34 24.94
N ASP A 856 29.71 -13.33 23.87
CA ASP A 856 29.70 -12.24 22.88
C ASP A 856 28.84 -12.57 21.65
N PHE A 857 28.33 -13.81 21.53
CA PHE A 857 27.63 -14.27 20.33
C PHE A 857 26.30 -13.57 20.10
N SER A 858 25.65 -13.06 21.15
CA SER A 858 24.45 -12.24 21.06
C SER A 858 24.75 -10.75 20.90
N ALA A 859 25.71 -10.21 21.65
CA ALA A 859 25.96 -8.78 21.73
C ALA A 859 26.91 -8.24 20.65
N ARG A 860 27.82 -9.07 20.12
CA ARG A 860 28.76 -8.68 19.07
C ARG A 860 28.17 -8.96 17.69
N ILE A 861 28.01 -7.90 16.91
CA ILE A 861 27.40 -7.93 15.57
C ILE A 861 28.43 -7.65 14.47
N PRO A 862 28.19 -8.11 13.24
CA PRO A 862 28.94 -7.63 12.09
C PRO A 862 28.54 -6.18 11.75
N LEU A 863 29.54 -5.34 11.44
CA LEU A 863 29.34 -4.00 10.90
C LEU A 863 30.34 -3.73 9.77
N ILE A 864 29.82 -3.41 8.58
CA ILE A 864 30.62 -2.95 7.45
C ILE A 864 30.05 -1.62 6.97
N ILE A 865 30.90 -0.61 6.79
CA ILE A 865 30.53 0.67 6.20
C ILE A 865 31.43 0.92 5.00
N ARG A 866 30.83 1.03 3.81
CA ARG A 866 31.50 1.38 2.56
C ARG A 866 31.03 2.75 2.12
N ASP A 867 31.91 3.74 2.23
CA ASP A 867 31.74 5.05 1.60
C ASP A 867 32.55 5.07 0.28
N PRO A 868 31.92 5.24 -0.90
CA PRO A 868 32.64 5.26 -2.18
C PRO A 868 33.68 6.37 -2.30
N ARG A 869 33.63 7.39 -1.42
CA ARG A 869 34.55 8.53 -1.40
C ARG A 869 35.79 8.25 -0.54
N ALA A 870 35.78 7.19 0.27
CA ALA A 870 36.90 6.76 1.09
C ALA A 870 37.65 5.59 0.43
N ALA A 871 38.94 5.45 0.74
CA ALA A 871 39.73 4.31 0.30
C ALA A 871 39.34 3.03 1.06
N ALA A 872 39.49 1.88 0.42
CA ALA A 872 39.33 0.58 1.08
C ALA A 872 40.35 0.42 2.22
N ARG A 873 39.94 -0.23 3.31
CA ARG A 873 40.78 -0.43 4.50
C ARG A 873 40.84 -1.90 4.90
N SER A 874 41.91 -2.27 5.59
CA SER A 874 41.95 -3.53 6.34
C SER A 874 40.88 -3.54 7.43
N PRO A 875 40.36 -4.71 7.84
CA PRO A 875 39.42 -4.80 8.96
C PRO A 875 39.97 -4.13 10.21
N ASP A 876 39.11 -3.33 10.86
CA ASP A 876 39.39 -2.61 12.08
C ASP A 876 38.91 -3.43 13.30
N ASN A 877 39.78 -3.59 14.29
CA ASN A 877 39.53 -4.35 15.50
C ASN A 877 39.24 -3.47 16.73
N GLN A 878 39.14 -2.15 16.55
CA GLN A 878 38.72 -1.24 17.62
C GLN A 878 37.27 -1.54 18.04
N ILE A 879 36.98 -1.31 19.32
CA ILE A 879 35.64 -1.47 19.86
C ILE A 879 34.77 -0.34 19.32
N VAL A 880 33.65 -0.70 18.69
CA VAL A 880 32.60 0.23 18.25
C VAL A 880 31.24 -0.29 18.69
N ARG A 881 30.20 0.53 18.58
CA ARG A 881 28.87 0.21 19.09
C ARG A 881 27.79 0.55 18.08
N SER A 882 26.64 -0.11 18.15
CA SER A 882 25.53 0.22 17.24
C SER A 882 25.02 1.66 17.40
N VAL A 883 25.13 2.24 18.61
CA VAL A 883 24.80 3.66 18.87
C VAL A 883 25.69 4.64 18.10
N ASP A 884 26.87 4.21 17.66
CA ASP A 884 27.82 5.03 16.91
C ASP A 884 27.39 5.21 15.43
N LEU A 885 26.44 4.40 14.94
CA LEU A 885 26.07 4.38 13.52
C LEU A 885 25.31 5.63 13.06
N ALA A 886 24.24 6.02 13.77
CA ALA A 886 23.46 7.21 13.43
C ALA A 886 24.31 8.50 13.32
N PRO A 887 25.15 8.86 14.32
CA PRO A 887 26.00 10.04 14.22
C PRO A 887 27.03 9.93 13.08
N THR A 888 27.59 8.73 12.85
CA THR A 888 28.50 8.47 11.71
C THR A 888 27.84 8.79 10.38
N LEU A 889 26.61 8.31 10.16
CA LEU A 889 25.91 8.49 8.89
C LEU A 889 25.50 9.95 8.64
N LEU A 890 25.11 10.68 9.69
CA LEU A 890 24.86 12.13 9.59
C LEU A 890 26.13 12.88 9.19
N GLU A 891 27.27 12.60 9.83
CA GLU A 891 28.53 13.26 9.49
C GLU A 891 29.00 12.93 8.06
N LEU A 892 28.90 11.67 7.64
CA LEU A 892 29.24 11.27 6.27
C LEU A 892 28.30 11.90 5.22
N ALA A 893 27.05 12.17 5.59
CA ALA A 893 26.09 12.92 4.77
C ALA A 893 26.32 14.44 4.79
N GLY A 894 27.24 14.95 5.62
CA GLY A 894 27.50 16.38 5.77
C GLY A 894 26.47 17.11 6.61
N LEU A 895 25.78 16.42 7.52
CA LEU A 895 24.75 16.95 8.40
C LEU A 895 25.26 17.07 9.84
N SER A 896 24.66 17.98 10.61
CA SER A 896 24.99 18.16 12.02
C SER A 896 24.47 16.99 12.87
N VAL A 897 25.32 16.47 13.75
CA VAL A 897 24.94 15.46 14.75
C VAL A 897 24.27 16.14 15.94
N PRO A 898 23.02 15.77 16.32
CA PRO A 898 22.38 16.31 17.51
C PRO A 898 23.16 15.99 18.79
N ALA A 899 23.28 16.96 19.69
CA ALA A 899 23.93 16.77 21.00
C ALA A 899 23.23 15.76 21.91
N THR A 900 22.00 15.36 21.57
CA THR A 900 21.26 14.30 22.27
C THR A 900 21.74 12.90 21.91
N MET A 901 22.47 12.72 20.81
CA MET A 901 23.07 11.43 20.45
C MET A 901 24.28 11.17 21.35
N GLU A 902 24.36 9.95 21.88
CA GLU A 902 25.41 9.50 22.81
C GLU A 902 26.48 8.65 22.10
N GLY A 903 26.22 8.23 20.87
CA GLY A 903 27.20 7.59 20.00
C GLY A 903 28.30 8.54 19.54
N VAL A 904 29.44 7.96 19.19
CA VAL A 904 30.64 8.65 18.67
C VAL A 904 30.76 8.37 17.18
N SER A 905 30.96 9.40 16.37
CA SER A 905 31.09 9.23 14.92
C SER A 905 32.38 8.47 14.56
N LEU A 906 32.24 7.46 13.68
CA LEU A 906 33.32 6.64 13.12
C LEU A 906 33.84 7.22 11.78
N ALA A 907 33.38 8.41 11.38
CA ALA A 907 33.70 8.99 10.06
C ALA A 907 35.20 9.22 9.87
N ALA A 908 35.94 9.62 10.91
CA ALA A 908 37.39 9.78 10.88
C ALA A 908 38.09 8.46 10.55
N THR A 909 37.74 7.38 11.25
CA THR A 909 38.22 6.02 10.97
C THR A 909 37.90 5.61 9.53
N ILE A 910 36.69 5.89 9.04
CA ILE A 910 36.31 5.52 7.67
C ILE A 910 37.13 6.30 6.63
N ARG A 911 37.46 7.57 6.89
CA ARG A 911 38.16 8.45 5.93
C ARG A 911 39.66 8.19 5.79
N GLY A 912 40.28 7.43 6.69
CA GLY A 912 41.72 7.18 6.62
C GLY A 912 42.49 7.65 7.84
N ASP A 913 41.85 8.39 8.75
CA ASP A 913 42.52 8.90 9.93
C ASP A 913 42.86 7.73 10.87
N ASN A 914 44.09 7.73 11.40
CA ASN A 914 44.52 6.72 12.36
C ASN A 914 44.06 7.14 13.75
N THR A 915 42.76 6.98 14.01
CA THR A 915 42.10 7.32 15.28
C THR A 915 41.73 6.06 16.04
N ASP A 916 42.42 5.79 17.15
CA ASP A 916 41.91 4.89 18.18
C ASP A 916 40.94 5.69 19.07
N LEU A 917 39.68 5.30 19.07
CA LEU A 917 38.63 5.99 19.83
C LEU A 917 38.58 5.53 21.30
N GLU A 918 39.31 4.47 21.67
CA GLU A 918 39.37 3.89 23.02
C GLU A 918 37.98 3.67 23.67
N LEU A 919 36.98 3.30 22.87
CA LEU A 919 35.59 3.18 23.33
C LEU A 919 35.38 1.96 24.24
N ALA A 920 34.52 2.14 25.25
CA ALA A 920 33.96 1.05 26.03
C ALA A 920 32.65 0.55 25.41
N ALA A 921 32.51 -0.76 25.27
CA ALA A 921 31.25 -1.40 24.89
C ALA A 921 30.44 -1.77 26.15
N PHE A 922 29.13 -1.54 26.08
CA PHE A 922 28.18 -1.88 27.15
C PHE A 922 27.07 -2.73 26.56
N ASN A 923 26.54 -3.65 27.36
CA ASN A 923 25.38 -4.46 27.01
C ASN A 923 24.56 -4.82 28.25
N GLU A 924 23.24 -4.91 28.09
CA GLU A 924 22.31 -5.52 29.02
C GLU A 924 21.52 -6.65 28.35
N THR A 925 21.11 -7.64 29.13
CA THR A 925 20.24 -8.71 28.61
C THR A 925 18.85 -8.21 28.26
N GLY A 926 18.19 -8.97 27.39
CA GLY A 926 16.76 -8.81 27.15
C GLY A 926 15.92 -9.45 28.26
N ILE A 927 14.61 -9.45 28.06
CA ILE A 927 13.69 -10.20 28.92
C ILE A 927 13.83 -11.69 28.65
N TRP A 928 13.96 -12.46 29.71
CA TRP A 928 13.96 -13.91 29.71
C TRP A 928 12.52 -14.42 29.64
N ILE A 929 12.28 -15.40 28.77
CA ILE A 929 10.93 -15.96 28.61
C ILE A 929 10.65 -16.96 29.76
N THR A 930 11.72 -17.55 30.31
CA THR A 930 11.74 -18.48 31.44
C THR A 930 13.08 -18.37 32.18
N ASP A 931 13.19 -19.01 33.34
CA ASP A 931 14.46 -19.24 34.02
C ASP A 931 15.47 -19.95 33.11
N LEU A 932 16.69 -19.41 33.02
CA LEU A 932 17.72 -19.94 32.14
C LEU A 932 18.66 -20.91 32.86
N PRO A 933 19.17 -21.94 32.16
CA PRO A 933 20.28 -22.75 32.65
C PRO A 933 21.52 -21.89 32.95
N GLY A 934 22.22 -22.20 34.04
CA GLY A 934 23.50 -21.55 34.38
C GLY A 934 23.38 -20.20 35.11
N MET A 935 22.17 -19.70 35.39
CA MET A 935 21.99 -18.54 36.27
C MET A 935 22.43 -18.84 37.71
N PRO A 936 22.99 -17.87 38.45
CA PRO A 936 23.25 -18.01 39.88
C PRO A 936 21.97 -18.39 40.66
N GLU A 937 22.12 -19.15 41.74
CA GLU A 937 20.98 -19.63 42.54
C GLU A 937 20.17 -18.46 43.13
N ASP A 938 20.85 -17.48 43.74
CA ASP A 938 20.28 -16.28 44.36
C ASP A 938 20.04 -15.10 43.39
N HIS A 939 20.08 -15.37 42.08
CA HIS A 939 19.83 -14.34 41.06
C HIS A 939 18.44 -13.73 41.19
N LEU A 940 18.28 -12.43 40.91
CA LEU A 940 16.96 -11.79 40.87
C LEU A 940 16.06 -12.42 39.80
N ARG A 941 14.81 -12.72 40.14
CA ARG A 941 13.87 -13.40 39.22
C ARG A 941 12.56 -12.63 39.09
N TYR A 942 11.88 -12.88 37.98
CA TYR A 942 10.55 -12.39 37.69
C TYR A 942 9.72 -13.49 37.02
N PRO A 943 8.38 -13.39 37.01
CA PRO A 943 7.53 -14.41 36.40
C PRO A 943 7.80 -14.62 34.91
N ASN A 944 7.44 -15.80 34.40
CA ASN A 944 7.56 -16.12 32.97
C ASN A 944 6.73 -15.18 32.08
N LEU A 945 7.01 -15.23 30.77
CA LEU A 945 6.42 -14.29 29.81
C LEU A 945 4.88 -14.24 29.83
N LEU A 946 4.21 -15.38 30.03
CA LEU A 946 2.73 -15.41 30.01
C LEU A 946 2.12 -14.68 31.21
N GLU A 947 2.81 -14.68 32.35
CA GLU A 947 2.41 -13.93 33.54
C GLU A 947 2.85 -12.46 33.48
N LEU A 948 3.96 -12.17 32.80
CA LEU A 948 4.55 -10.84 32.68
C LEU A 948 3.69 -9.88 31.84
N LEU A 949 3.06 -10.40 30.79
CA LEU A 949 2.37 -9.58 29.79
C LEU A 949 0.92 -9.27 30.14
N GLU A 950 0.47 -8.11 29.69
CA GLU A 950 -0.94 -7.72 29.62
C GLU A 950 -1.25 -6.99 28.31
N VAL A 951 -2.52 -6.69 28.10
CA VAL A 951 -2.97 -5.78 27.04
C VAL A 951 -3.50 -4.50 27.72
N PRO A 952 -2.68 -3.44 27.86
CA PRO A 952 -3.06 -2.23 28.59
C PRO A 952 -4.20 -1.48 27.89
N ASP A 953 -4.16 -1.35 26.56
CA ASP A 953 -5.26 -0.83 25.75
C ASP A 953 -5.92 -1.94 24.93
N LYS A 954 -7.16 -2.30 25.28
CA LYS A 954 -7.94 -3.31 24.54
C LYS A 954 -8.33 -2.84 23.13
N THR A 955 -8.31 -1.54 22.89
CA THR A 955 -8.63 -0.93 21.59
C THR A 955 -7.49 -1.12 20.60
N SER A 956 -6.25 -0.90 20.99
CA SER A 956 -5.10 -1.22 20.14
C SER A 956 -4.83 -2.72 20.08
N GLY A 957 -4.88 -3.41 21.23
CA GLY A 957 -4.52 -4.82 21.36
C GLY A 957 -3.01 -5.06 21.56
N THR A 958 -2.21 -4.01 21.76
CA THR A 958 -0.76 -4.12 21.93
C THR A 958 -0.42 -4.82 23.25
N LEU A 959 0.52 -5.75 23.22
CA LEU A 959 1.03 -6.46 24.40
C LEU A 959 2.15 -5.66 25.03
N ALA A 960 2.11 -5.52 26.36
CA ALA A 960 3.14 -4.84 27.13
C ALA A 960 3.40 -5.53 28.47
N ILE A 961 4.54 -5.23 29.08
CA ILE A 961 4.86 -5.66 30.45
C ILE A 961 3.94 -4.97 31.44
N LYS A 962 3.36 -5.74 32.36
CA LYS A 962 2.56 -5.20 33.48
C LYS A 962 3.39 -4.22 34.31
N PRO A 963 2.87 -3.02 34.64
CA PRO A 963 3.58 -2.00 35.41
C PRO A 963 4.26 -2.52 36.67
N GLN A 964 3.61 -3.41 37.41
CA GLN A 964 4.12 -3.99 38.67
C GLN A 964 5.39 -4.84 38.52
N TYR A 965 5.72 -5.32 37.31
CA TYR A 965 6.92 -6.13 37.06
C TYR A 965 8.05 -5.34 36.36
N ARG A 966 7.82 -4.09 35.96
CA ARG A 966 8.80 -3.33 35.17
C ARG A 966 10.13 -3.12 35.91
N ASP A 967 10.05 -2.70 37.17
CA ASP A 967 11.23 -2.41 37.98
C ASP A 967 12.07 -3.67 38.20
N ILE A 968 11.44 -4.75 38.66
CA ILE A 968 12.13 -6.02 38.89
C ILE A 968 12.71 -6.62 37.60
N VAL A 969 12.04 -6.48 36.45
CA VAL A 969 12.58 -6.91 35.15
C VAL A 969 13.85 -6.15 34.81
N PHE A 970 13.88 -4.84 35.01
CA PHE A 970 15.06 -4.02 34.71
C PHE A 970 16.18 -4.23 35.72
N GLU A 971 15.87 -4.39 37.00
CA GLU A 971 16.84 -4.68 38.05
C GLU A 971 17.52 -6.03 37.82
N ALA A 972 16.74 -7.05 37.45
CA ALA A 972 17.19 -8.42 37.25
C ALA A 972 18.09 -8.61 36.03
N LYS A 973 18.24 -7.65 35.12
CA LYS A 973 19.08 -7.84 33.91
C LYS A 973 20.57 -8.04 34.24
N ASP A 974 21.18 -9.02 33.59
CA ASP A 974 22.63 -9.14 33.49
C ASP A 974 23.18 -7.99 32.62
N ARG A 975 24.38 -7.53 32.96
CA ARG A 975 25.05 -6.43 32.26
C ARG A 975 26.51 -6.72 32.06
N MET A 976 27.13 -6.11 31.06
CA MET A 976 28.57 -6.17 30.87
C MET A 976 29.15 -4.85 30.38
N ILE A 977 30.44 -4.66 30.69
CA ILE A 977 31.32 -3.67 30.09
C ILE A 977 32.53 -4.38 29.49
N ARG A 978 32.94 -3.97 28.28
CA ARG A 978 34.20 -4.37 27.67
C ARG A 978 35.06 -3.15 27.38
N VAL A 979 36.31 -3.19 27.82
CA VAL A 979 37.35 -2.18 27.53
C VAL A 979 38.63 -2.90 27.09
N GLY A 980 39.02 -2.70 25.84
CA GLY A 980 40.13 -3.43 25.22
C GLY A 980 39.92 -4.94 25.29
N ARG A 981 40.86 -5.65 25.92
CA ARG A 981 40.81 -7.11 26.12
C ARG A 981 39.93 -7.55 27.31
N TRP A 982 39.59 -6.65 28.22
CA TRP A 982 38.93 -7.01 29.47
C TRP A 982 37.41 -6.86 29.37
N LYS A 983 36.69 -7.88 29.82
CA LYS A 983 35.23 -7.88 29.94
C LYS A 983 34.82 -8.17 31.37
N LEU A 984 34.03 -7.28 31.97
CA LEU A 984 33.41 -7.48 33.28
C LEU A 984 31.91 -7.74 33.10
N VAL A 985 31.42 -8.83 33.65
CA VAL A 985 30.00 -9.20 33.71
C VAL A 985 29.47 -8.96 35.11
N TYR A 986 28.25 -8.43 35.18
CA TYR A 986 27.47 -8.14 36.37
C TYR A 986 26.18 -8.95 36.30
N GLN A 987 25.91 -9.73 37.35
CA GLN A 987 24.64 -10.44 37.53
C GLN A 987 24.04 -10.07 38.88
N PRO A 988 22.82 -9.52 38.92
CA PRO A 988 22.19 -9.07 40.16
C PRO A 988 21.74 -10.24 41.04
N LEU A 989 22.09 -10.20 42.32
CA LEU A 989 21.64 -11.15 43.34
C LEU A 989 20.65 -10.46 44.29
N HIS A 990 19.93 -11.24 45.10
CA HIS A 990 19.09 -10.68 46.17
C HIS A 990 19.92 -9.81 47.15
N ASP A 991 21.12 -10.29 47.49
CA ASP A 991 22.08 -9.60 48.35
C ASP A 991 23.35 -9.23 47.57
N GLY A 992 23.29 -8.15 46.80
CA GLY A 992 24.44 -7.59 46.07
C GLY A 992 24.51 -8.02 44.60
N ALA A 993 25.69 -8.42 44.14
CA ALA A 993 25.90 -8.80 42.75
C ALA A 993 27.07 -9.77 42.58
N HIS A 994 26.91 -10.70 41.65
CA HIS A 994 27.97 -11.58 41.20
C HIS A 994 28.73 -10.91 40.05
N TYR A 995 30.05 -10.82 40.18
CA TYR A 995 30.94 -10.24 39.18
C TYR A 995 31.86 -11.32 38.60
N GLN A 996 32.03 -11.30 37.28
CA GLN A 996 32.97 -12.17 36.59
C GLN A 996 33.83 -11.34 35.64
N LEU A 997 35.14 -11.57 35.64
CA LEU A 997 36.09 -10.90 34.76
C LEU A 997 36.69 -11.89 33.77
N PHE A 998 36.69 -11.54 32.49
CA PHE A 998 37.26 -12.36 31.42
C PHE A 998 38.29 -11.58 30.61
N ASP A 999 39.32 -12.30 30.16
CA ASP A 999 40.36 -11.81 29.25
C ASP A 999 40.09 -12.35 27.84
N LEU A 1000 39.51 -11.52 26.97
CA LEU A 1000 39.03 -11.95 25.66
C LEU A 1000 40.15 -12.25 24.65
N GLU A 1001 41.41 -11.87 24.93
CA GLU A 1001 42.54 -12.21 24.08
C GLU A 1001 43.01 -13.65 24.30
N THR A 1002 43.02 -14.11 25.55
CA THR A 1002 43.44 -15.48 25.91
C THR A 1002 42.26 -16.44 26.10
N ASP A 1003 41.09 -15.90 26.42
CA ASP A 1003 39.85 -16.63 26.69
C ASP A 1003 38.66 -15.98 25.96
N PRO A 1004 38.63 -16.01 24.62
CA PRO A 1004 37.54 -15.41 23.82
C PRO A 1004 36.17 -16.08 24.06
N ALA A 1005 36.15 -17.27 24.68
CA ALA A 1005 34.93 -18.00 25.02
C ALA A 1005 34.41 -17.67 26.43
N CYS A 1006 35.10 -16.83 27.22
CA CYS A 1006 34.72 -16.48 28.58
C CYS A 1006 34.51 -17.71 29.48
N GLN A 1007 35.45 -18.66 29.47
CA GLN A 1007 35.41 -19.89 30.26
C GLN A 1007 36.14 -19.77 31.62
N HIS A 1008 37.05 -18.82 31.76
CA HIS A 1008 37.94 -18.68 32.92
C HIS A 1008 37.70 -17.33 33.62
N ASN A 1009 37.02 -17.37 34.76
CA ASN A 1009 36.78 -16.18 35.58
C ASN A 1009 38.06 -15.77 36.31
N ARG A 1010 38.51 -14.52 36.09
CA ARG A 1010 39.71 -13.91 36.68
C ARG A 1010 39.38 -12.77 37.66
N VAL A 1011 38.16 -12.73 38.20
CA VAL A 1011 37.72 -11.64 39.09
C VAL A 1011 38.62 -11.50 40.33
N ASP A 1012 39.10 -12.61 40.89
CA ASP A 1012 39.95 -12.63 42.08
C ASP A 1012 41.43 -12.34 41.76
N ASP A 1013 41.85 -12.57 40.50
CA ASP A 1013 43.23 -12.37 40.06
C ASP A 1013 43.58 -10.90 39.79
N GLU A 1014 42.58 -10.07 39.45
CA GLU A 1014 42.77 -8.70 38.91
C GLU A 1014 41.90 -7.64 39.64
N PRO A 1015 42.02 -7.48 40.97
CA PRO A 1015 41.07 -6.68 41.77
C PRO A 1015 41.04 -5.19 41.40
N GLU A 1016 42.18 -4.60 41.03
CA GLU A 1016 42.23 -3.20 40.59
C GLU A 1016 41.48 -2.99 39.27
N ARG A 1017 41.60 -3.93 38.33
CA ARG A 1017 40.90 -3.90 37.05
C ARG A 1017 39.39 -3.99 37.26
N VAL A 1018 38.97 -4.90 38.14
CA VAL A 1018 37.56 -5.07 38.52
C VAL A 1018 37.00 -3.78 39.10
N ALA A 1019 37.73 -3.11 40.00
CA ALA A 1019 37.28 -1.85 40.60
C ALA A 1019 37.01 -0.76 39.55
N VAL A 1020 37.92 -0.58 38.58
CA VAL A 1020 37.77 0.42 37.50
C VAL A 1020 36.59 0.10 36.60
N LEU A 1021 36.49 -1.14 36.11
CA LEU A 1021 35.40 -1.56 35.22
C LEU A 1021 34.04 -1.51 35.93
N LYS A 1022 34.00 -1.88 37.22
CA LYS A 1022 32.80 -1.77 38.05
C LYS A 1022 32.34 -0.32 38.18
N GLN A 1023 33.25 0.63 38.41
CA GLN A 1023 32.90 2.05 38.49
C GLN A 1023 32.33 2.57 37.15
N GLN A 1024 32.94 2.22 36.03
CA GLN A 1024 32.46 2.62 34.70
C GLN A 1024 31.10 2.01 34.37
N LEU A 1025 30.91 0.72 34.65
CA LEU A 1025 29.63 0.06 34.46
C LEU A 1025 28.54 0.69 35.35
N GLN A 1026 28.86 0.98 36.61
CA GLN A 1026 27.95 1.68 37.52
C GLN A 1026 27.59 3.08 37.04
N GLN A 1027 28.54 3.80 36.45
CA GLN A 1027 28.28 5.12 35.87
C GLN A 1027 27.34 5.03 34.66
N TRP A 1028 27.54 4.05 33.77
CA TRP A 1028 26.65 3.81 32.63
C TRP A 1028 25.24 3.35 33.05
N MET A 1029 25.13 2.59 34.13
CA MET A 1029 23.84 2.14 34.67
C MET A 1029 23.02 3.25 35.32
N LYS A 1030 23.62 4.39 35.67
CA LYS A 1030 22.88 5.49 36.30
C LYS A 1030 21.85 6.04 35.29
N PRO A 1031 20.58 6.22 35.69
CA PRO A 1031 19.60 6.85 34.83
C PRO A 1031 20.10 8.25 34.43
N ALA A 1032 20.02 8.58 33.14
CA ALA A 1032 20.33 9.91 32.67
C ALA A 1032 19.47 10.93 33.45
N PRO A 1033 20.02 12.07 33.90
CA PRO A 1033 19.23 13.08 34.57
C PRO A 1033 18.05 13.45 33.66
N HIS A 1034 16.82 13.34 34.18
CA HIS A 1034 15.62 13.76 33.47
C HIS A 1034 15.87 15.17 32.95
N ALA A 1035 15.86 15.33 31.62
CA ALA A 1035 15.73 16.66 31.04
C ALA A 1035 14.37 17.17 31.54
N ALA A 1036 14.40 18.09 32.50
CA ALA A 1036 13.22 18.79 32.98
C ALA A 1036 12.46 19.34 31.76
N GLY A 1037 11.15 19.11 31.74
CA GLY A 1037 10.32 19.30 30.56
C GLY A 1037 10.44 20.67 29.90
N THR A 1038 10.24 20.66 28.58
CA THR A 1038 9.83 21.82 27.78
C THR A 1038 8.66 21.41 26.92
#